data_AF-A0A1Q9EIU9-F1
#
_entry.id   AF-A0A1Q9EIU9-F1
#
_cell.length_a   1.000
_cell.length_b   1.000
_cell.length_c   1.000
_cell.angle_alpha   90.00
_cell.angle_beta   90.00
_cell.angle_gamma   90.00
#
_symmetry.space_group_name_H-M   'P 1'
#
loop_
_entity.id
_entity.type
_entity.pdbx_description
1 polymer ?
#
loop_
_entity_poly.entity_id
_entity_poly.type
_entity_poly.pdbx_seq_one_letter_code
_entity_poly.pdbx_strand_id
1 'polypeptide(L)'
;MQVELARRGEALLGVAKDVQCRRRIFGVCLLGAILLTFGLLFFPQILGGGGPDSANSLQGQSTLPGPGGLPGHLSGVNLGGWLCLEDWFYSGDSGVHVSSVDEAGQGACLPPAVSQLDKPWPSEGHLTYRLNQTKGSKFAVKALTAHRHSFIGETDLAAIGDLGLSVVRVPITWAAFADALVPLDQKIYGSHNPHNETVIVPDPFYNDRAAFATIPRDWLAELLRRCAEHGLRALIDLHAFPGGAALGTYNGVWPDKPAFWRNQTKVGNAALTQVGLWIVGSAVTWLEGLDAEAQAGLLGLTVMNEPAHLNAGAKFAEEQEVLKWLANAAQIFRVSKLPGQGVKLYMQMIDTAFQNFTETVVPWFFQTFTDTERLSWVVADQHWYTAWDAGHCDMRTSEDGGLTCDTPVEVIRRKMRSCAKAFSSKFFSQFGGLMAVSEFSAGTADEARFACTDRSVLRVYLQEQLSAWDEVGLQGFFWTWRMPYGRVFEPGWSLRWLAGLEVRLQAVISSSLSLLKALLFQAHTWLGISRLMQAVHAAGARSHVESVRKGHSFASGGPRGELCKVAPLVALPGEEDEHGATGRDMTAVIDSQFQQAPLIWAIGPSTTLGKIFAAAVAAASLDAAQQLLARCVAEEYLKLQEDVSAIFDEEQPGSLATEQFGQFEKELKLEQQQEQEQAQERQQKQEQSQRGSKSQSRILESSCEKMDAEAAANVVSTVFEEARSLWSCNGDKGEAEDGKKAASWKLTRMEELLGMGPDFNTSIMAALQVMAKENSLLLIPGNVQLEWAHVRSWKSGAECLLLLTLRFQGNF
;
A
#
# COMPACT_ATOMS: atom_id res chain seq x y z
N MET A 1 -20.22 -15.43 -36.72
CA MET A 1 -19.17 -14.59 -36.09
C MET A 1 -17.84 -15.34 -35.95
N GLN A 2 -17.77 -16.51 -35.29
CA GLN A 2 -16.52 -17.29 -35.19
C GLN A 2 -15.98 -17.82 -36.54
N VAL A 3 -16.85 -18.15 -37.49
CA VAL A 3 -16.45 -18.54 -38.86
C VAL A 3 -15.89 -17.37 -39.66
N GLU A 4 -16.33 -16.14 -39.38
CA GLU A 4 -15.85 -14.92 -40.04
C GLU A 4 -14.47 -14.50 -39.50
N LEU A 5 -14.19 -14.78 -38.22
CA LEU A 5 -12.86 -14.64 -37.61
C LEU A 5 -11.86 -15.66 -38.14
N ALA A 6 -12.27 -16.90 -38.40
CA ALA A 6 -11.43 -17.92 -39.02
C ALA A 6 -11.07 -17.57 -40.48
N ARG A 7 -12.03 -17.00 -41.24
CA ARG A 7 -11.82 -16.59 -42.63
C ARG A 7 -10.90 -15.37 -42.77
N ARG A 8 -10.90 -14.47 -41.77
CA ARG A 8 -9.99 -13.31 -41.70
C ARG A 8 -8.58 -13.70 -41.24
N GLY A 9 -8.44 -14.77 -40.45
CA GLY A 9 -7.15 -15.35 -40.08
C GLY A 9 -6.35 -15.93 -41.27
N GLU A 10 -7.04 -16.50 -42.26
CA GLU A 10 -6.37 -17.04 -43.47
C GLU A 10 -5.89 -15.94 -44.43
N ALA A 11 -6.51 -14.75 -44.44
CA ALA A 11 -6.07 -13.63 -45.25
C ALA A 11 -4.78 -12.98 -44.72
N LEU A 12 -4.55 -13.00 -43.41
CA LEU A 12 -3.32 -12.48 -42.77
C LEU A 12 -2.10 -13.40 -42.97
N LEU A 13 -2.30 -14.70 -43.18
CA LEU A 13 -1.25 -15.66 -43.49
C LEU A 13 -0.80 -15.62 -44.96
N GLY A 14 -1.59 -15.02 -45.85
CA GLY A 14 -1.28 -14.88 -47.28
C GLY A 14 -0.27 -13.79 -47.63
N VAL A 15 -0.03 -12.82 -46.73
CA VAL A 15 0.82 -11.64 -46.99
C VAL A 15 2.29 -11.88 -46.57
N ALA A 16 2.60 -12.97 -45.87
CA ALA A 16 3.95 -13.31 -45.41
C ALA A 16 4.74 -14.21 -46.38
N LYS A 17 4.58 -14.01 -47.70
CA LYS A 17 5.37 -14.69 -48.75
C LYS A 17 6.03 -13.68 -49.68
N ASP A 18 6.90 -12.83 -49.13
CA ASP A 18 8.08 -12.39 -49.85
C ASP A 18 9.12 -11.79 -48.88
N VAL A 19 10.39 -11.79 -49.29
CA VAL A 19 11.59 -11.25 -48.60
C VAL A 19 12.40 -12.25 -47.73
N GLN A 20 13.68 -12.35 -48.11
CA GLN A 20 14.64 -13.39 -47.76
C GLN A 20 15.15 -13.42 -46.30
N CYS A 21 14.97 -14.63 -45.74
CA CYS A 21 15.79 -15.46 -44.85
C CYS A 21 17.21 -15.00 -44.40
N ARG A 22 17.41 -14.85 -43.06
CA ARG A 22 18.37 -15.66 -42.25
C ARG A 22 18.41 -15.40 -40.74
N ARG A 23 17.68 -14.40 -40.18
CA ARG A 23 17.67 -14.13 -38.72
C ARG A 23 16.45 -14.64 -37.92
N ARG A 24 15.40 -15.18 -38.55
CA ARG A 24 14.12 -15.48 -37.88
C ARG A 24 13.96 -16.89 -37.28
N ILE A 25 14.90 -17.82 -37.47
CA ILE A 25 14.75 -19.18 -36.92
C ILE A 25 14.79 -19.19 -35.39
N PHE A 26 15.51 -18.26 -34.76
CA PHE A 26 15.57 -18.18 -33.29
C PHE A 26 14.30 -17.61 -32.65
N GLY A 27 13.68 -16.61 -33.28
CA GLY A 27 12.46 -15.96 -32.77
C GLY A 27 11.22 -16.86 -32.88
N VAL A 28 11.08 -17.63 -33.96
CA VAL A 28 9.93 -18.53 -34.17
C VAL A 28 9.99 -19.74 -33.23
N CYS A 29 11.19 -20.25 -32.92
CA CYS A 29 11.35 -21.34 -31.94
C CYS A 29 11.07 -20.89 -30.51
N LEU A 30 11.46 -19.66 -30.13
CA LEU A 30 11.19 -19.12 -28.80
C LEU A 30 9.70 -18.82 -28.59
N LEU A 31 9.03 -18.22 -29.58
CA LEU A 31 7.58 -17.97 -29.54
C LEU A 31 6.79 -19.29 -29.51
N GLY A 32 7.23 -20.29 -30.29
CA GLY A 32 6.64 -21.63 -30.29
C GLY A 32 6.79 -22.34 -28.94
N ALA A 33 7.94 -22.22 -28.27
CA ALA A 33 8.15 -22.79 -26.94
C ALA A 33 7.32 -22.10 -25.85
N ILE A 34 7.17 -20.77 -25.93
CA ILE A 34 6.32 -19.99 -25.01
C ILE A 34 4.85 -20.39 -25.16
N LEU A 35 4.35 -20.51 -26.40
CA LEU A 35 2.96 -20.89 -26.67
C LEU A 35 2.66 -22.36 -26.30
N LEU A 36 3.60 -23.29 -26.49
CA LEU A 36 3.43 -24.69 -26.06
C LEU A 36 3.39 -24.83 -24.54
N THR A 37 4.17 -24.02 -23.82
CA THR A 37 4.26 -24.07 -22.35
C THR A 37 3.01 -23.45 -21.71
N PHE A 38 2.45 -22.40 -22.30
CA PHE A 38 1.17 -21.82 -21.86
C PHE A 38 -0.03 -22.73 -22.18
N GLY A 39 -0.01 -23.45 -23.30
CA GLY A 39 -1.08 -24.38 -23.68
C GLY A 39 -1.20 -25.62 -22.78
N LEU A 40 -0.09 -26.09 -22.18
CA LEU A 40 -0.07 -27.30 -21.34
C LEU A 40 -0.39 -27.05 -19.85
N LEU A 41 -0.31 -25.81 -19.37
CA LEU A 41 -0.57 -25.48 -17.96
C LEU A 41 -2.05 -25.14 -17.67
N PHE A 42 -2.89 -24.96 -18.69
CA PHE A 42 -4.29 -24.52 -18.54
C PHE A 42 -5.36 -25.49 -19.09
N PHE A 43 -4.97 -26.70 -19.52
CA PHE A 43 -5.90 -27.71 -20.03
C PHE A 43 -5.73 -29.05 -19.29
N PRO A 44 -6.31 -29.19 -18.08
CA PRO A 44 -7.23 -30.32 -17.89
C PRO A 44 -8.35 -30.01 -16.88
N GLN A 45 -9.50 -29.50 -17.31
CA GLN A 45 -10.76 -29.65 -16.55
C GLN A 45 -12.05 -29.69 -17.37
N ILE A 46 -11.98 -29.78 -18.70
CA ILE A 46 -13.18 -29.95 -19.52
C ILE A 46 -13.12 -31.36 -20.09
N LEU A 47 -13.77 -32.31 -19.41
CA LEU A 47 -14.50 -33.47 -19.96
C LEU A 47 -14.86 -34.41 -18.80
N GLY A 48 -16.02 -34.18 -18.18
CA GLY A 48 -16.64 -35.07 -17.20
C GLY A 48 -18.13 -34.79 -17.11
N GLY A 49 -18.90 -35.37 -18.02
CA GLY A 49 -20.36 -35.28 -18.07
C GLY A 49 -21.07 -36.43 -17.35
N GLY A 50 -22.26 -36.12 -16.84
CA GLY A 50 -23.24 -37.02 -16.21
C GLY A 50 -23.90 -36.24 -15.07
N GLY A 51 -25.18 -35.86 -15.06
CA GLY A 51 -26.43 -36.50 -15.50
C GLY A 51 -27.41 -36.28 -14.32
N PRO A 52 -28.67 -35.86 -14.54
CA PRO A 52 -29.51 -35.32 -13.46
C PRO A 52 -30.26 -36.45 -12.74
N ASP A 53 -30.36 -36.36 -11.41
CA ASP A 53 -31.51 -36.86 -10.65
C ASP A 53 -31.53 -36.31 -9.21
N SER A 54 -32.74 -36.33 -8.66
CA SER A 54 -33.35 -35.45 -7.67
C SER A 54 -33.25 -35.86 -6.19
N ALA A 55 -33.29 -34.82 -5.33
CA ALA A 55 -34.00 -34.69 -4.06
C ALA A 55 -33.48 -35.32 -2.73
N ASN A 56 -33.41 -34.41 -1.74
CA ASN A 56 -33.67 -34.51 -0.29
C ASN A 56 -32.55 -34.83 0.73
N SER A 57 -32.35 -33.80 1.59
CA SER A 57 -32.43 -33.86 3.06
C SER A 57 -31.18 -34.21 3.90
N LEU A 58 -30.71 -33.17 4.63
CA LEU A 58 -30.17 -33.17 5.99
C LEU A 58 -28.92 -34.03 6.29
N GLN A 59 -27.75 -33.41 6.23
CA GLN A 59 -26.82 -33.30 7.36
C GLN A 59 -25.69 -32.33 7.02
N GLY A 60 -25.72 -31.15 7.65
CA GLY A 60 -24.67 -30.14 7.55
C GLY A 60 -23.42 -30.57 8.33
N GLN A 61 -22.51 -31.25 7.65
CA GLN A 61 -21.09 -31.05 7.90
C GLN A 61 -20.63 -30.06 6.85
N SER A 62 -20.27 -28.84 7.28
CA SER A 62 -19.57 -27.90 6.42
C SER A 62 -18.29 -28.59 5.98
N THR A 63 -18.24 -29.06 4.74
CA THR A 63 -16.98 -29.31 4.05
C THR A 63 -16.16 -28.04 4.22
N LEU A 64 -14.96 -28.16 4.80
CA LEU A 64 -14.04 -27.04 4.90
C LEU A 64 -14.02 -26.33 3.54
N PRO A 65 -14.26 -25.02 3.49
CA PRO A 65 -14.22 -24.31 2.22
C PRO A 65 -12.91 -24.67 1.52
N GLY A 66 -12.99 -24.89 0.20
CA GLY A 66 -11.79 -25.10 -0.60
C GLY A 66 -10.75 -24.01 -0.30
N PRO A 67 -9.45 -24.24 -0.55
CA PRO A 67 -8.33 -23.44 -0.04
C PRO A 67 -8.33 -21.91 -0.35
N GLY A 68 -9.37 -21.34 -0.94
CA GLY A 68 -9.58 -19.89 -1.11
C GLY A 68 -10.89 -19.32 -0.52
N GLY A 69 -11.86 -20.12 -0.06
CA GLY A 69 -13.14 -19.58 0.43
C GLY A 69 -13.02 -18.87 1.78
N LEU A 70 -13.74 -17.77 1.98
CA LEU A 70 -13.83 -17.12 3.30
C LEU A 70 -14.60 -18.01 4.30
N PRO A 71 -14.27 -17.96 5.60
CA PRO A 71 -15.00 -18.72 6.60
C PRO A 71 -16.34 -18.07 6.96
N GLY A 72 -17.39 -18.88 7.21
CA GLY A 72 -18.70 -18.39 7.67
C GLY A 72 -19.51 -17.67 6.59
N HIS A 73 -20.71 -17.19 6.95
CA HIS A 73 -21.56 -16.43 6.03
C HIS A 73 -21.30 -14.92 6.16
N LEU A 74 -20.23 -14.44 5.52
CA LEU A 74 -19.96 -13.00 5.40
C LEU A 74 -20.91 -12.36 4.39
N SER A 75 -21.77 -11.45 4.84
CA SER A 75 -22.78 -10.82 3.99
C SER A 75 -22.21 -9.78 3.04
N GLY A 76 -21.26 -8.96 3.51
CA GLY A 76 -20.75 -7.82 2.75
C GLY A 76 -19.35 -7.35 3.15
N VAL A 77 -18.88 -6.35 2.42
CA VAL A 77 -17.58 -5.70 2.65
C VAL A 77 -17.68 -4.19 2.43
N ASN A 78 -16.89 -3.42 3.15
CA ASN A 78 -16.78 -1.98 2.98
C ASN A 78 -15.79 -1.62 1.86
N LEU A 79 -16.09 -0.54 1.15
CA LEU A 79 -15.19 0.12 0.20
C LEU A 79 -14.55 1.34 0.87
N GLY A 80 -14.04 1.15 2.08
CA GLY A 80 -13.41 2.18 2.91
C GLY A 80 -12.13 2.75 2.28
N GLY A 81 -11.82 4.00 2.62
CA GLY A 81 -10.68 4.73 2.08
C GLY A 81 -10.85 5.18 0.63
N TRP A 82 -12.01 4.98 -0.02
CA TRP A 82 -12.21 5.29 -1.45
C TRP A 82 -12.87 6.65 -1.70
N LEU A 83 -14.15 6.77 -1.34
CA LEU A 83 -14.96 7.99 -1.53
C LEU A 83 -15.13 8.82 -0.24
N CYS A 84 -14.53 8.31 0.84
CA CYS A 84 -14.23 9.01 2.08
C CYS A 84 -12.83 8.54 2.51
N LEU A 85 -11.86 9.45 2.51
CA LEU A 85 -10.46 9.11 2.79
C LEU A 85 -10.17 9.14 4.30
N GLU A 86 -9.45 8.12 4.76
CA GLU A 86 -8.86 8.07 6.08
C GLU A 86 -7.35 7.96 5.96
N ASP A 87 -6.62 8.69 6.78
CA ASP A 87 -5.19 8.89 6.60
C ASP A 87 -4.35 7.60 6.73
N TRP A 88 -4.75 6.72 7.65
CA TRP A 88 -4.07 5.45 7.92
C TRP A 88 -4.10 4.47 6.74
N PHE A 89 -5.10 4.57 5.86
CA PHE A 89 -5.15 3.83 4.58
C PHE A 89 -4.01 4.22 3.62
N TYR A 90 -3.40 5.38 3.83
CA TYR A 90 -2.42 6.00 2.93
C TYR A 90 -1.08 6.28 3.63
N SER A 91 -0.83 5.61 4.74
CA SER A 91 0.34 5.81 5.60
C SER A 91 1.63 5.17 5.11
N GLY A 92 1.56 4.39 4.02
CA GLY A 92 2.66 3.58 3.52
C GLY A 92 3.08 2.52 4.56
N ASP A 93 4.39 2.42 4.77
CA ASP A 93 4.98 1.51 5.76
C ASP A 93 5.22 2.19 7.12
N SER A 94 4.88 3.49 7.24
CA SER A 94 5.10 4.29 8.46
C SER A 94 3.86 4.42 9.34
N GLY A 95 2.74 3.80 8.95
CA GLY A 95 1.52 3.78 9.75
C GLY A 95 1.74 3.13 11.11
N VAL A 96 1.15 3.71 12.15
CA VAL A 96 1.28 3.21 13.52
C VAL A 96 -0.06 2.78 14.09
N HIS A 97 -1.06 3.67 14.04
CA HIS A 97 -2.37 3.44 14.66
C HIS A 97 -3.48 3.34 13.61
N VAL A 98 -4.47 2.50 13.85
CA VAL A 98 -5.74 2.56 13.13
C VAL A 98 -6.50 3.80 13.64
N SER A 99 -6.69 4.79 12.76
CA SER A 99 -7.00 6.18 13.11
C SER A 99 -5.85 6.88 13.84
N SER A 100 -5.39 8.01 13.31
CA SER A 100 -4.29 8.77 13.90
C SER A 100 -4.63 9.33 15.27
N VAL A 101 -3.61 9.35 16.14
CA VAL A 101 -3.69 9.90 17.51
C VAL A 101 -3.03 11.27 17.63
N ASP A 102 -2.13 11.62 16.72
CA ASP A 102 -1.43 12.90 16.67
C ASP A 102 -2.02 13.85 15.62
N GLU A 103 -2.10 15.14 15.92
CA GLU A 103 -2.78 16.11 15.04
C GLU A 103 -2.15 16.24 13.63
N ALA A 104 -0.95 15.72 13.39
CA ALA A 104 -0.33 15.76 12.06
C ALA A 104 -0.97 14.74 11.10
N GLY A 105 -1.51 13.65 11.66
CA GLY A 105 -1.96 12.50 10.90
C GLY A 105 -0.79 11.68 10.35
N GLN A 106 -1.13 10.63 9.61
CA GLN A 106 -0.14 9.70 9.05
C GLN A 106 -0.31 9.47 7.55
N GLY A 107 -1.29 10.08 6.89
CA GLY A 107 -1.51 9.93 5.46
C GLY A 107 -0.34 10.52 4.68
N ALA A 108 0.40 9.69 3.94
CA ALA A 108 1.64 10.09 3.28
C ALA A 108 1.49 10.28 1.77
N CYS A 109 0.42 9.75 1.16
CA CYS A 109 0.21 9.73 -0.28
C CYS A 109 -1.29 9.80 -0.65
N LEU A 110 -1.57 9.98 -1.94
CA LEU A 110 -2.86 9.72 -2.58
C LEU A 110 -2.64 9.28 -4.03
N PRO A 111 -2.26 8.02 -4.27
CA PRO A 111 -1.97 7.53 -5.61
C PRO A 111 -3.23 7.48 -6.50
N PRO A 112 -3.05 7.59 -7.83
CA PRO A 112 -1.78 7.59 -8.54
C PRO A 112 -1.16 8.99 -8.69
N ALA A 113 -1.93 10.06 -8.50
CA ALA A 113 -1.49 11.42 -8.80
C ALA A 113 -0.52 12.01 -7.76
N VAL A 114 -0.61 11.54 -6.51
CA VAL A 114 0.23 12.01 -5.40
C VAL A 114 0.93 10.82 -4.78
N SER A 115 2.10 10.45 -5.30
CA SER A 115 2.86 9.30 -4.79
C SER A 115 3.44 9.53 -3.40
N GLN A 116 3.74 10.79 -3.06
CA GLN A 116 4.29 11.20 -1.78
C GLN A 116 3.96 12.67 -1.52
N LEU A 117 3.81 13.02 -0.24
CA LEU A 117 3.67 14.39 0.24
C LEU A 117 4.84 14.76 1.16
N ASP A 118 5.17 16.06 1.20
CA ASP A 118 6.24 16.58 2.08
C ASP A 118 5.90 16.46 3.57
N LYS A 119 4.61 16.38 3.90
CA LYS A 119 4.07 16.25 5.25
C LYS A 119 2.87 15.33 5.25
N PRO A 120 2.66 14.56 6.32
CA PRO A 120 1.46 13.76 6.43
C PRO A 120 0.19 14.63 6.46
N TRP A 121 -0.95 14.02 6.18
CA TRP A 121 -2.26 14.64 6.26
C TRP A 121 -3.17 13.87 7.23
N PRO A 122 -4.06 14.57 7.97
CA PRO A 122 -4.88 13.96 9.01
C PRO A 122 -6.30 13.53 8.57
N SER A 123 -6.85 14.14 7.52
CA SER A 123 -8.18 13.82 7.00
C SER A 123 -8.34 14.26 5.55
N GLU A 124 -9.38 13.76 4.86
CA GLU A 124 -9.71 14.15 3.48
C GLU A 124 -9.86 15.68 3.33
N GLY A 125 -10.53 16.32 4.28
CA GLY A 125 -10.80 17.75 4.27
C GLY A 125 -9.52 18.57 4.25
N HIS A 126 -8.56 18.21 5.11
CA HIS A 126 -7.26 18.86 5.21
C HIS A 126 -6.37 18.56 3.99
N LEU A 127 -6.37 17.31 3.50
CA LEU A 127 -5.63 16.94 2.30
C LEU A 127 -6.12 17.76 1.09
N THR A 128 -7.43 17.77 0.85
CA THR A 128 -8.04 18.44 -0.29
C THR A 128 -7.82 19.95 -0.22
N TYR A 129 -8.00 20.56 0.96
CA TYR A 129 -7.68 21.97 1.16
C TYR A 129 -6.21 22.26 0.84
N ARG A 130 -5.27 21.47 1.38
CA ARG A 130 -3.83 21.64 1.13
C ARG A 130 -3.48 21.52 -0.35
N LEU A 131 -3.99 20.50 -1.05
CA LEU A 131 -3.77 20.34 -2.48
C LEU A 131 -4.32 21.54 -3.26
N ASN A 132 -5.51 22.02 -2.90
CA ASN A 132 -6.11 23.18 -3.52
C ASN A 132 -5.27 24.46 -3.31
N GLN A 133 -4.77 24.70 -2.09
CA GLN A 133 -3.95 25.88 -1.79
C GLN A 133 -2.56 25.83 -2.42
N THR A 134 -1.93 24.65 -2.45
CA THR A 134 -0.52 24.51 -2.86
C THR A 134 -0.34 24.20 -4.35
N LYS A 135 -1.33 23.55 -4.99
CA LYS A 135 -1.28 23.11 -6.39
C LYS A 135 -2.46 23.62 -7.23
N GLY A 136 -3.45 24.29 -6.63
CA GLY A 136 -4.63 24.80 -7.30
C GLY A 136 -5.77 23.78 -7.41
N SER A 137 -6.99 24.29 -7.61
CA SER A 137 -8.22 23.49 -7.64
C SER A 137 -8.23 22.42 -8.73
N LYS A 138 -7.72 22.76 -9.93
CA LYS A 138 -7.63 21.82 -11.06
C LYS A 138 -6.79 20.59 -10.71
N PHE A 139 -5.65 20.78 -10.02
CA PHE A 139 -4.81 19.67 -9.60
C PHE A 139 -5.48 18.85 -8.51
N ALA A 140 -6.07 19.50 -7.50
CA ALA A 140 -6.80 18.80 -6.44
C ALA A 140 -7.93 17.93 -7.00
N VAL A 141 -8.74 18.45 -7.92
CA VAL A 141 -9.77 17.69 -8.65
C VAL A 141 -9.14 16.51 -9.40
N LYS A 142 -8.11 16.75 -10.22
CA LYS A 142 -7.43 15.68 -10.98
C LYS A 142 -6.92 14.57 -10.06
N ALA A 143 -6.32 14.92 -8.92
CA ALA A 143 -5.76 13.95 -7.97
C ALA A 143 -6.85 13.08 -7.31
N LEU A 144 -7.90 13.70 -6.79
CA LEU A 144 -9.04 13.01 -6.16
C LEU A 144 -9.78 12.14 -7.18
N THR A 145 -10.04 12.65 -8.38
CA THR A 145 -10.67 11.87 -9.46
C THR A 145 -9.79 10.70 -9.88
N ALA A 146 -8.49 10.89 -10.10
CA ALA A 146 -7.59 9.80 -10.48
C ALA A 146 -7.53 8.69 -9.42
N HIS A 147 -7.55 9.06 -8.14
CA HIS A 147 -7.66 8.11 -7.04
C HIS A 147 -8.96 7.30 -7.14
N ARG A 148 -10.10 7.98 -7.23
CA ARG A 148 -11.43 7.35 -7.28
C ARG A 148 -11.58 6.37 -8.45
N HIS A 149 -11.04 6.69 -9.62
CA HIS A 149 -11.13 5.82 -10.80
C HIS A 149 -10.17 4.61 -10.78
N SER A 150 -9.18 4.59 -9.90
CA SER A 150 -8.15 3.53 -9.88
C SER A 150 -8.17 2.67 -8.61
N PHE A 151 -8.82 3.14 -7.54
CA PHE A 151 -8.81 2.44 -6.26
C PHE A 151 -9.74 1.22 -6.21
N ILE A 152 -11.00 1.39 -6.64
CA ILE A 152 -11.97 0.30 -6.83
C ILE A 152 -12.37 0.28 -8.30
N GLY A 153 -12.23 -0.88 -8.95
CA GLY A 153 -12.67 -1.08 -10.34
C GLY A 153 -13.49 -2.35 -10.55
N GLU A 154 -13.79 -2.67 -11.81
CA GLU A 154 -14.56 -3.86 -12.19
C GLU A 154 -13.98 -5.16 -11.63
N THR A 155 -12.66 -5.28 -11.63
CA THR A 155 -11.97 -6.46 -11.09
C THR A 155 -12.17 -6.62 -9.60
N ASP A 156 -12.39 -5.53 -8.87
CA ASP A 156 -12.69 -5.59 -7.44
C ASP A 156 -14.13 -6.06 -7.22
N LEU A 157 -15.10 -5.52 -7.96
CA LEU A 157 -16.51 -5.92 -7.85
C LEU A 157 -16.71 -7.41 -8.21
N ALA A 158 -16.12 -7.85 -9.32
CA ALA A 158 -16.14 -9.25 -9.72
C ALA A 158 -15.55 -10.16 -8.63
N ALA A 159 -14.38 -9.80 -8.09
CA ALA A 159 -13.72 -10.58 -7.04
C ALA A 159 -14.53 -10.64 -5.74
N ILE A 160 -15.24 -9.57 -5.37
CA ILE A 160 -16.15 -9.56 -4.22
C ILE A 160 -17.32 -10.52 -4.46
N GLY A 161 -17.94 -10.47 -5.64
CA GLY A 161 -19.01 -11.41 -6.02
C GLY A 161 -18.55 -12.87 -6.07
N ASP A 162 -17.36 -13.12 -6.63
CA ASP A 162 -16.75 -14.46 -6.72
C ASP A 162 -16.45 -15.09 -5.36
N LEU A 163 -16.22 -14.26 -4.33
CA LEU A 163 -16.07 -14.71 -2.94
C LEU A 163 -17.42 -15.06 -2.29
N GLY A 164 -18.54 -14.87 -2.98
CA GLY A 164 -19.89 -15.17 -2.50
C GLY A 164 -20.51 -14.05 -1.66
N LEU A 165 -19.89 -12.86 -1.60
CA LEU A 165 -20.51 -11.71 -0.95
C LEU A 165 -21.60 -11.14 -1.86
N SER A 166 -22.63 -10.55 -1.25
CA SER A 166 -23.76 -9.95 -1.97
C SER A 166 -23.91 -8.46 -1.72
N VAL A 167 -23.10 -7.90 -0.81
CA VAL A 167 -23.23 -6.51 -0.37
C VAL A 167 -21.87 -5.80 -0.38
N VAL A 168 -21.88 -4.56 -0.88
CA VAL A 168 -20.81 -3.58 -0.63
C VAL A 168 -21.37 -2.41 0.15
N ARG A 169 -20.65 -1.91 1.16
CA ARG A 169 -20.96 -0.63 1.81
C ARG A 169 -20.02 0.43 1.27
N VAL A 170 -20.58 1.58 0.87
CA VAL A 170 -19.88 2.65 0.14
C VAL A 170 -19.91 3.94 0.96
N PRO A 171 -18.87 4.17 1.80
CA PRO A 171 -18.68 5.43 2.51
C PRO A 171 -18.50 6.60 1.55
N ILE A 172 -19.34 7.62 1.64
CA ILE A 172 -19.24 8.86 0.86
C ILE A 172 -19.25 10.09 1.78
N THR A 173 -18.58 11.16 1.37
CA THR A 173 -18.68 12.44 2.10
C THR A 173 -19.95 13.20 1.72
N TRP A 174 -20.36 14.15 2.58
CA TRP A 174 -21.45 15.08 2.30
C TRP A 174 -21.30 15.85 0.98
N ALA A 175 -20.07 15.98 0.47
CA ALA A 175 -19.77 16.73 -0.75
C ALA A 175 -20.37 16.10 -2.02
N ALA A 176 -20.82 14.84 -1.99
CA ALA A 176 -21.67 14.26 -3.04
C ALA A 176 -23.02 15.00 -3.20
N PHE A 177 -23.42 15.75 -2.18
CA PHE A 177 -24.64 16.56 -2.14
C PHE A 177 -24.36 18.01 -1.75
N ALA A 178 -23.22 18.55 -2.18
CA ALA A 178 -22.81 19.92 -1.87
C ALA A 178 -23.82 20.97 -2.36
N ASP A 179 -24.49 20.75 -3.50
CA ASP A 179 -25.59 21.58 -4.03
C ASP A 179 -26.78 21.70 -3.07
N ALA A 180 -26.97 20.77 -2.12
CA ALA A 180 -27.97 20.93 -1.06
C ALA A 180 -27.68 22.14 -0.14
N LEU A 181 -26.45 22.66 -0.16
CA LEU A 181 -26.01 23.83 0.60
C LEU A 181 -26.18 25.15 -0.17
N VAL A 182 -26.84 25.15 -1.34
CA VAL A 182 -27.24 26.36 -2.07
C VAL A 182 -27.85 27.45 -1.17
N PRO A 183 -28.72 27.14 -0.19
CA PRO A 183 -29.26 28.17 0.72
C PRO A 183 -28.21 28.89 1.57
N LEU A 184 -27.00 28.32 1.75
CA LEU A 184 -25.89 29.01 2.43
C LEU A 184 -25.22 30.02 1.51
N ASP A 185 -24.92 29.60 0.28
CA ASP A 185 -24.31 30.44 -0.76
C ASP A 185 -24.42 29.76 -2.15
N GLN A 186 -25.19 30.37 -3.06
CA GLN A 186 -25.39 29.87 -4.42
C GLN A 186 -24.09 29.79 -5.22
N LYS A 187 -23.17 30.74 -5.03
CA LYS A 187 -21.93 30.83 -5.82
C LYS A 187 -20.93 29.76 -5.38
N ILE A 188 -20.88 29.45 -4.10
CA ILE A 188 -19.97 28.42 -3.57
C ILE A 188 -20.50 27.02 -3.86
N TYR A 189 -21.78 26.77 -3.56
CA TYR A 189 -22.31 25.40 -3.55
C TYR A 189 -23.18 25.06 -4.76
N GLY A 190 -23.73 26.04 -5.47
CA GLY A 190 -24.64 25.84 -6.60
C GLY A 190 -24.09 26.21 -7.98
N SER A 191 -22.78 26.46 -8.09
CA SER A 191 -22.14 26.90 -9.34
C SER A 191 -21.62 25.76 -10.22
N HIS A 192 -21.89 24.52 -9.85
CA HIS A 192 -21.47 23.32 -10.57
C HIS A 192 -22.67 22.41 -10.89
N ASN A 193 -22.50 21.52 -11.85
CA ASN A 193 -23.46 20.47 -12.14
C ASN A 193 -23.18 19.22 -11.28
N PRO A 194 -24.05 18.87 -10.31
CA PRO A 194 -23.81 17.74 -9.41
C PRO A 194 -23.83 16.38 -10.11
N HIS A 195 -24.34 16.30 -11.34
CA HIS A 195 -24.44 15.06 -12.09
C HIS A 195 -23.10 14.61 -12.69
N ASN A 196 -22.31 15.55 -13.21
CA ASN A 196 -21.14 15.24 -14.03
C ASN A 196 -19.86 16.03 -13.69
N GLU A 197 -19.91 17.01 -12.78
CA GLU A 197 -18.73 17.81 -12.42
C GLU A 197 -18.16 17.44 -11.04
N THR A 198 -16.83 17.29 -11.00
CA THR A 198 -16.07 17.29 -9.74
C THR A 198 -15.50 18.68 -9.52
N VAL A 199 -15.87 19.33 -8.41
CA VAL A 199 -15.36 20.64 -8.00
C VAL A 199 -14.90 20.59 -6.55
N ILE A 200 -14.04 21.52 -6.16
CA ILE A 200 -13.64 21.69 -4.75
C ILE A 200 -14.62 22.65 -4.08
N VAL A 201 -15.27 22.19 -3.02
CA VAL A 201 -16.14 23.01 -2.16
C VAL A 201 -15.53 23.12 -0.75
N PRO A 202 -15.55 24.30 -0.11
CA PRO A 202 -15.07 24.43 1.26
C PRO A 202 -16.05 23.75 2.25
N ASP A 203 -15.53 23.29 3.39
CA ASP A 203 -16.40 22.95 4.53
C ASP A 203 -17.12 24.21 5.04
N PRO A 204 -18.44 24.21 5.28
CA PRO A 204 -19.15 25.44 5.65
C PRO A 204 -18.80 25.98 7.05
N PHE A 205 -18.08 25.23 7.89
CA PHE A 205 -17.59 25.67 9.20
C PHE A 205 -16.07 25.84 9.24
N TYR A 206 -15.33 24.85 8.76
CA TYR A 206 -13.87 24.86 8.66
C TYR A 206 -13.38 25.36 7.28
N ASN A 207 -14.10 26.31 6.68
CA ASN A 207 -13.87 26.81 5.31
C ASN A 207 -12.46 27.38 5.05
N ASP A 208 -11.71 27.68 6.10
CA ASP A 208 -10.35 28.22 6.06
C ASP A 208 -9.26 27.14 6.11
N ARG A 209 -9.61 25.86 6.30
CA ARG A 209 -8.64 24.76 6.47
C ARG A 209 -9.10 23.40 5.95
N ALA A 210 -10.39 23.23 5.65
CA ALA A 210 -10.98 22.01 5.13
C ALA A 210 -11.81 22.29 3.88
N ALA A 211 -11.67 21.42 2.88
CA ALA A 211 -12.43 21.43 1.64
C ALA A 211 -12.63 20.00 1.14
N PHE A 212 -13.60 19.77 0.26
CA PHE A 212 -13.91 18.44 -0.25
C PHE A 212 -14.09 18.49 -1.76
N ALA A 213 -13.77 17.39 -2.44
CA ALA A 213 -14.08 17.22 -3.85
C ALA A 213 -15.47 16.60 -3.99
N THR A 214 -16.38 17.24 -4.73
CA THR A 214 -17.71 16.69 -5.01
C THR A 214 -17.60 15.35 -5.74
N ILE A 215 -18.66 14.53 -5.68
CA ILE A 215 -18.72 13.24 -6.38
C ILE A 215 -19.85 13.31 -7.41
N PRO A 216 -19.57 13.16 -8.72
CA PRO A 216 -20.61 13.17 -9.74
C PRO A 216 -21.65 12.07 -9.50
N ARG A 217 -22.93 12.45 -9.42
CA ARG A 217 -24.01 11.50 -9.12
C ARG A 217 -24.28 10.50 -10.23
N ASP A 218 -24.04 10.85 -11.49
CA ASP A 218 -24.23 9.91 -12.60
C ASP A 218 -23.17 8.79 -12.55
N TRP A 219 -21.97 9.12 -12.07
CA TRP A 219 -20.91 8.13 -11.83
C TRP A 219 -21.24 7.22 -10.64
N LEU A 220 -21.84 7.74 -9.57
CA LEU A 220 -22.36 6.92 -8.47
C LEU A 220 -23.51 6.00 -8.92
N ALA A 221 -24.43 6.49 -9.76
CA ALA A 221 -25.49 5.66 -10.32
C ALA A 221 -24.92 4.54 -11.20
N GLU A 222 -23.87 4.83 -11.97
CA GLU A 222 -23.15 3.83 -12.76
C GLU A 222 -22.45 2.77 -11.90
N LEU A 223 -21.87 3.15 -10.75
CA LEU A 223 -21.37 2.18 -9.76
C LEU A 223 -22.49 1.23 -9.31
N LEU A 224 -23.70 1.75 -9.05
CA LEU A 224 -24.83 0.90 -8.64
C LEU A 224 -25.23 -0.10 -9.74
N ARG A 225 -25.26 0.32 -11.02
CA ARG A 225 -25.52 -0.61 -12.13
C ARG A 225 -24.48 -1.73 -12.18
N ARG A 226 -23.20 -1.38 -12.07
CA ARG A 226 -22.10 -2.36 -12.04
C ARG A 226 -22.19 -3.30 -10.84
N CYS A 227 -22.58 -2.80 -9.66
CA CYS A 227 -22.87 -3.69 -8.54
C CYS A 227 -23.93 -4.73 -8.93
N ALA A 228 -25.05 -4.31 -9.53
CA ALA A 228 -26.10 -5.22 -9.97
C ALA A 228 -25.60 -6.25 -11.00
N GLU A 229 -24.77 -5.84 -11.96
CA GLU A 229 -24.16 -6.73 -12.96
C GLU A 229 -23.32 -7.85 -12.34
N HIS A 230 -22.65 -7.57 -11.22
CA HIS A 230 -21.86 -8.55 -10.46
C HIS A 230 -22.67 -9.24 -9.35
N GLY A 231 -24.00 -9.11 -9.33
CA GLY A 231 -24.87 -9.72 -8.31
C GLY A 231 -24.73 -9.10 -6.92
N LEU A 232 -24.16 -7.89 -6.83
CA LEU A 232 -23.96 -7.14 -5.60
C LEU A 232 -25.05 -6.07 -5.42
N ARG A 233 -25.28 -5.67 -4.16
CA ARG A 233 -26.05 -4.47 -3.82
C ARG A 233 -25.24 -3.55 -2.92
N ALA A 234 -25.36 -2.25 -3.13
CA ALA A 234 -24.62 -1.23 -2.42
C ALA A 234 -25.44 -0.57 -1.31
N LEU A 235 -24.89 -0.52 -0.10
CA LEU A 235 -25.33 0.37 0.97
C LEU A 235 -24.60 1.71 0.83
N ILE A 236 -25.32 2.77 0.48
CA ILE A 236 -24.75 4.12 0.45
C ILE A 236 -24.67 4.65 1.87
N ASP A 237 -23.50 5.13 2.29
CA ASP A 237 -23.26 5.56 3.66
C ASP A 237 -22.75 7.01 3.71
N LEU A 238 -23.54 7.91 4.30
CA LEU A 238 -23.15 9.30 4.51
C LEU A 238 -22.13 9.37 5.66
N HIS A 239 -20.86 9.22 5.29
CA HIS A 239 -19.79 8.88 6.21
C HIS A 239 -19.17 10.09 6.93
N ALA A 240 -19.08 11.22 6.23
CA ALA A 240 -18.56 12.48 6.76
C ALA A 240 -19.56 13.61 6.54
N PHE A 241 -19.74 14.44 7.57
CA PHE A 241 -20.66 15.58 7.57
C PHE A 241 -19.94 16.91 7.73
N PRO A 242 -20.56 18.03 7.31
CA PRO A 242 -19.99 19.36 7.49
C PRO A 242 -19.59 19.63 8.95
N GLY A 243 -18.37 20.10 9.16
CA GLY A 243 -17.83 20.37 10.49
C GLY A 243 -17.52 19.13 11.34
N GLY A 244 -17.67 17.91 10.82
CA GLY A 244 -17.37 16.65 11.52
C GLY A 244 -18.41 16.28 12.57
N ALA A 245 -19.05 15.12 12.41
CA ALA A 245 -20.08 14.61 13.33
C ALA A 245 -19.57 13.62 14.40
N ALA A 246 -18.31 13.20 14.30
CA ALA A 246 -17.67 12.19 15.14
C ALA A 246 -16.23 12.60 15.46
N LEU A 247 -15.60 12.07 16.50
CA LEU A 247 -14.18 12.33 16.80
C LEU A 247 -13.30 11.21 16.23
N GLY A 248 -12.68 11.43 15.06
CA GLY A 248 -11.78 10.48 14.42
C GLY A 248 -11.51 10.83 12.95
N THR A 249 -10.52 10.19 12.33
CA THR A 249 -10.04 10.52 10.97
C THR A 249 -11.12 10.38 9.88
N TYR A 250 -12.05 9.47 10.09
CA TYR A 250 -13.20 9.18 9.21
C TYR A 250 -14.27 10.29 9.20
N ASN A 251 -14.22 11.27 10.10
CA ASN A 251 -15.18 12.38 10.12
C ASN A 251 -14.96 13.42 9.01
N GLY A 252 -13.85 13.30 8.27
CA GLY A 252 -13.45 14.16 7.15
C GLY A 252 -12.75 15.47 7.51
N VAL A 253 -12.73 15.91 8.77
CA VAL A 253 -12.15 17.21 9.20
C VAL A 253 -11.16 17.11 10.37
N TRP A 254 -10.93 15.93 10.92
CA TRP A 254 -9.95 15.70 11.98
C TRP A 254 -8.56 16.26 11.58
N PRO A 255 -7.79 16.87 12.51
CA PRO A 255 -7.94 16.90 13.97
C PRO A 255 -8.91 17.97 14.50
N ASP A 256 -9.59 18.71 13.62
CA ASP A 256 -10.53 19.72 14.08
C ASP A 256 -11.67 19.09 14.90
N LYS A 257 -12.08 19.80 15.95
CA LYS A 257 -13.12 19.31 16.87
C LYS A 257 -14.45 19.15 16.14
N PRO A 258 -15.27 18.14 16.47
CA PRO A 258 -16.60 18.01 15.90
C PRO A 258 -17.44 19.26 16.19
N ALA A 259 -17.87 19.96 15.14
CA ALA A 259 -18.67 21.18 15.21
C ALA A 259 -20.14 20.92 14.84
N PHE A 260 -20.42 19.80 14.16
CA PHE A 260 -21.72 19.49 13.57
C PHE A 260 -22.91 19.68 14.54
N TRP A 261 -22.74 19.29 15.80
CA TRP A 261 -23.84 19.19 16.76
C TRP A 261 -24.29 20.53 17.34
N ARG A 262 -23.36 21.44 17.63
CA ARG A 262 -23.63 22.65 18.42
C ARG A 262 -23.33 23.95 17.69
N ASN A 263 -22.70 23.90 16.52
CA ASN A 263 -22.24 25.09 15.83
C ASN A 263 -23.11 25.46 14.62
N GLN A 264 -23.01 26.73 14.23
CA GLN A 264 -23.57 27.26 13.00
C GLN A 264 -22.48 27.37 11.94
N THR A 265 -22.86 27.24 10.68
CA THR A 265 -22.00 27.48 9.53
C THR A 265 -21.43 28.90 9.57
N LYS A 266 -20.17 29.05 9.18
CA LYS A 266 -19.56 30.37 8.95
C LYS A 266 -20.02 31.00 7.63
N VAL A 267 -20.57 30.18 6.73
CA VAL A 267 -21.19 30.60 5.47
C VAL A 267 -22.71 30.51 5.62
N GLY A 268 -23.44 31.61 5.44
CA GLY A 268 -24.91 31.63 5.44
C GLY A 268 -25.62 31.50 6.80
N ASN A 269 -24.88 31.31 7.91
CA ASN A 269 -25.39 31.33 9.29
C ASN A 269 -26.56 30.37 9.58
N ALA A 270 -26.42 29.08 9.23
CA ALA A 270 -27.38 28.02 9.53
C ALA A 270 -26.79 27.03 10.55
N ALA A 271 -27.62 26.37 11.36
CA ALA A 271 -27.15 25.27 12.21
C ALA A 271 -26.59 24.12 11.34
N LEU A 272 -25.42 23.58 11.68
CA LEU A 272 -24.81 22.48 10.93
C LEU A 272 -25.70 21.22 10.93
N THR A 273 -26.39 20.94 12.04
CA THR A 273 -27.41 19.89 12.11
C THR A 273 -28.54 20.07 11.09
N GLN A 274 -28.99 21.31 10.84
CA GLN A 274 -30.00 21.61 9.83
C GLN A 274 -29.44 21.41 8.41
N VAL A 275 -28.19 21.79 8.17
CA VAL A 275 -27.49 21.54 6.91
C VAL A 275 -27.35 20.03 6.66
N GLY A 276 -27.05 19.25 7.70
CA GLY A 276 -27.04 17.80 7.63
C GLY A 276 -28.38 17.21 7.15
N LEU A 277 -29.50 17.75 7.61
CA LEU A 277 -30.82 17.32 7.14
C LEU A 277 -31.09 17.70 5.67
N TRP A 278 -30.53 18.81 5.17
CA TRP A 278 -30.60 19.15 3.74
C TRP A 278 -29.84 18.12 2.89
N ILE A 279 -28.66 17.71 3.35
CA ILE A 279 -27.85 16.66 2.70
C ILE A 279 -28.62 15.34 2.67
N VAL A 280 -29.17 14.90 3.80
CA VAL A 280 -29.99 13.66 3.87
C VAL A 280 -31.20 13.74 2.93
N GLY A 281 -31.89 14.88 2.90
CA GLY A 281 -33.01 15.11 1.96
C GLY A 281 -32.59 14.98 0.51
N SER A 282 -31.47 15.61 0.13
CA SER A 282 -30.92 15.54 -1.23
C SER A 282 -30.51 14.11 -1.60
N ALA A 283 -29.88 13.38 -0.69
CA ALA A 283 -29.51 11.98 -0.88
C ALA A 283 -30.74 11.08 -1.10
N VAL A 284 -31.77 11.21 -0.26
CA VAL A 284 -33.03 10.46 -0.41
C VAL A 284 -33.70 10.77 -1.75
N THR A 285 -33.80 12.05 -2.13
CA THR A 285 -34.41 12.43 -3.43
C THR A 285 -33.62 11.90 -4.62
N TRP A 286 -32.29 11.91 -4.57
CA TRP A 286 -31.47 11.32 -5.64
C TRP A 286 -31.69 9.81 -5.75
N LEU A 287 -31.70 9.08 -4.63
CA LEU A 287 -31.97 7.65 -4.61
C LEU A 287 -33.36 7.30 -5.15
N GLU A 288 -34.40 8.09 -4.84
CA GLU A 288 -35.75 7.91 -5.40
C GLU A 288 -35.80 8.11 -6.93
N GLY A 289 -34.86 8.90 -7.46
CA GLY A 289 -34.76 9.25 -8.87
C GLY A 289 -33.90 8.30 -9.71
N LEU A 290 -33.31 7.26 -9.11
CA LEU A 290 -32.53 6.26 -9.84
C LEU A 290 -33.40 5.48 -10.82
N ASP A 291 -32.82 5.12 -11.96
CA ASP A 291 -33.46 4.19 -12.90
C ASP A 291 -33.49 2.76 -12.33
N ALA A 292 -34.24 1.88 -13.00
CA ALA A 292 -34.45 0.51 -12.52
C ALA A 292 -33.15 -0.31 -12.44
N GLU A 293 -32.17 -0.03 -13.30
CA GLU A 293 -30.89 -0.75 -13.33
C GLU A 293 -30.02 -0.35 -12.13
N ALA A 294 -29.89 0.95 -11.87
CA ALA A 294 -29.19 1.44 -10.69
C ALA A 294 -29.92 1.04 -9.39
N GLN A 295 -31.25 1.06 -9.39
CA GLN A 295 -32.05 0.63 -8.24
C GLN A 295 -31.85 -0.85 -7.91
N ALA A 296 -31.63 -1.71 -8.91
CA ALA A 296 -31.33 -3.12 -8.68
C ALA A 296 -30.03 -3.33 -7.88
N GLY A 297 -29.06 -2.43 -8.07
CA GLY A 297 -27.80 -2.40 -7.33
C GLY A 297 -27.86 -1.64 -6.01
N LEU A 298 -28.99 -1.02 -5.64
CA LEU A 298 -29.13 -0.30 -4.36
C LEU A 298 -29.65 -1.23 -3.27
N LEU A 299 -28.95 -1.32 -2.13
CA LEU A 299 -29.41 -2.03 -0.92
C LEU A 299 -30.16 -1.11 0.04
N GLY A 300 -29.56 0.05 0.35
CA GLY A 300 -29.97 0.87 1.47
C GLY A 300 -29.20 2.17 1.60
N LEU A 301 -29.53 2.92 2.64
CA LEU A 301 -28.90 4.17 3.04
C LEU A 301 -28.54 4.11 4.54
N THR A 302 -27.32 4.52 4.89
CA THR A 302 -26.95 4.96 6.25
C THR A 302 -26.96 6.49 6.25
N VAL A 303 -27.85 7.08 7.07
CA VAL A 303 -28.04 8.55 7.08
C VAL A 303 -26.92 9.32 7.76
N MET A 304 -26.14 8.66 8.61
CA MET A 304 -24.93 9.20 9.23
C MET A 304 -24.07 8.07 9.77
N ASN A 305 -22.79 8.10 9.45
CA ASN A 305 -21.79 7.25 10.08
C ASN A 305 -21.32 7.82 11.44
N GLU A 306 -21.13 6.90 12.36
CA GLU A 306 -20.83 6.96 13.78
C GLU A 306 -21.28 8.26 14.46
N PRO A 307 -22.59 8.53 14.52
CA PRO A 307 -23.11 9.80 15.02
C PRO A 307 -22.60 10.06 16.45
N ALA A 308 -21.79 11.11 16.59
CA ALA A 308 -21.15 11.52 17.85
C ALA A 308 -20.20 10.48 18.48
N HIS A 309 -19.47 9.69 17.68
CA HIS A 309 -18.44 8.77 18.21
C HIS A 309 -17.48 9.44 19.21
N LEU A 310 -17.18 8.76 20.31
CA LEU A 310 -16.41 9.22 21.49
C LEU A 310 -17.00 10.40 22.27
N ASN A 311 -18.25 10.79 21.99
CA ASN A 311 -18.90 11.86 22.74
C ASN A 311 -19.06 11.56 24.23
N ALA A 312 -19.24 10.30 24.63
CA ALA A 312 -19.38 9.93 26.06
C ALA A 312 -18.18 10.41 26.89
N GLY A 313 -16.97 10.38 26.31
CA GLY A 313 -15.75 10.91 26.91
C GLY A 313 -15.52 12.39 26.62
N ALA A 314 -15.71 12.81 25.37
CA ALA A 314 -15.31 14.13 24.88
C ALA A 314 -16.35 15.25 25.06
N LYS A 315 -17.63 14.91 25.25
CA LYS A 315 -18.76 15.80 25.58
C LYS A 315 -18.99 16.95 24.58
N PHE A 316 -18.82 16.70 23.28
CA PHE A 316 -19.03 17.69 22.22
C PHE A 316 -20.49 17.76 21.69
N ALA A 317 -21.36 16.83 22.09
CA ALA A 317 -22.79 16.76 21.74
C ALA A 317 -23.64 16.35 22.96
N GLU A 318 -24.91 16.77 22.99
CA GLU A 318 -25.88 16.21 23.93
C GLU A 318 -26.51 14.95 23.34
N GLU A 319 -26.63 13.88 24.14
CA GLU A 319 -27.19 12.58 23.69
C GLU A 319 -28.58 12.73 23.06
N GLN A 320 -29.43 13.57 23.66
CA GLN A 320 -30.79 13.82 23.16
C GLN A 320 -30.81 14.60 21.84
N GLU A 321 -29.82 15.46 21.58
CA GLU A 321 -29.69 16.16 20.30
C GLU A 321 -29.31 15.19 19.19
N VAL A 322 -28.39 14.25 19.49
CA VAL A 322 -28.00 13.18 18.57
C VAL A 322 -29.20 12.32 18.19
N LEU A 323 -29.92 11.78 19.18
CA LEU A 323 -31.09 10.94 18.96
C LEU A 323 -32.24 11.67 18.25
N LYS A 324 -32.48 12.93 18.60
CA LYS A 324 -33.49 13.76 17.93
C LYS A 324 -33.11 14.00 16.46
N TRP A 325 -31.84 14.25 16.17
CA TRP A 325 -31.37 14.44 14.80
C TRP A 325 -31.53 13.16 13.98
N LEU A 326 -31.14 12.00 14.51
CA LEU A 326 -31.32 10.71 13.86
C LEU A 326 -32.79 10.40 13.59
N ALA A 327 -33.69 10.71 14.53
CA ALA A 327 -35.13 10.55 14.32
C ALA A 327 -35.66 11.45 13.19
N ASN A 328 -35.17 12.69 13.09
CA ASN A 328 -35.54 13.60 12.00
C ASN A 328 -35.01 13.13 10.65
N ALA A 329 -33.76 12.65 10.59
CA ALA A 329 -33.18 12.07 9.38
C ALA A 329 -33.93 10.80 8.94
N ALA A 330 -34.27 9.92 9.89
CA ALA A 330 -35.09 8.75 9.64
C ALA A 330 -36.50 9.11 9.15
N GLN A 331 -37.08 10.21 9.65
CA GLN A 331 -38.38 10.69 9.18
C GLN A 331 -38.35 11.10 7.70
N ILE A 332 -37.25 11.71 7.23
CA ILE A 332 -37.07 12.03 5.80
C ILE A 332 -37.09 10.75 4.96
N PHE A 333 -36.37 9.71 5.38
CA PHE A 333 -36.39 8.40 4.70
C PHE A 333 -37.77 7.74 4.76
N ARG A 334 -38.42 7.75 5.93
CA ARG A 334 -39.72 7.11 6.18
C ARG A 334 -40.82 7.62 5.26
N VAL A 335 -40.87 8.92 4.98
CA VAL A 335 -41.91 9.53 4.14
C VAL A 335 -41.60 9.47 2.65
N SER A 336 -40.42 8.98 2.28
CA SER A 336 -40.03 8.75 0.89
C SER A 336 -40.66 7.47 0.32
N LYS A 337 -40.41 7.21 -0.97
CA LYS A 337 -40.78 5.97 -1.68
C LYS A 337 -39.83 4.81 -1.39
N LEU A 338 -38.64 5.08 -0.84
CA LEU A 338 -37.56 4.11 -0.67
C LEU A 338 -37.97 2.89 0.18
N PRO A 339 -38.63 3.03 1.36
CA PRO A 339 -39.11 1.87 2.12
C PRO A 339 -40.04 0.96 1.30
N GLY A 340 -40.96 1.55 0.53
CA GLY A 340 -41.90 0.82 -0.33
C GLY A 340 -41.24 0.13 -1.53
N GLN A 341 -40.03 0.54 -1.89
CA GLN A 341 -39.20 -0.08 -2.92
C GLN A 341 -38.25 -1.16 -2.36
N GLY A 342 -38.34 -1.47 -1.05
CA GLY A 342 -37.48 -2.46 -0.40
C GLY A 342 -36.05 -1.98 -0.13
N VAL A 343 -35.82 -0.66 -0.22
CA VAL A 343 -34.57 -0.03 0.21
C VAL A 343 -34.59 0.08 1.73
N LYS A 344 -33.49 -0.26 2.37
CA LYS A 344 -33.38 -0.28 3.83
C LYS A 344 -32.72 0.98 4.38
N LEU A 345 -33.12 1.37 5.59
CA LEU A 345 -32.42 2.36 6.40
C LEU A 345 -31.54 1.63 7.41
N TYR A 346 -30.22 1.72 7.25
CA TYR A 346 -29.26 1.26 8.25
C TYR A 346 -29.10 2.36 9.28
N MET A 347 -29.82 2.22 10.40
CA MET A 347 -29.80 3.17 11.50
C MET A 347 -28.63 2.85 12.40
N GLN A 348 -27.50 3.43 12.08
CA GLN A 348 -26.27 3.18 12.78
C GLN A 348 -26.20 3.98 14.08
N MET A 349 -25.86 3.28 15.16
CA MET A 349 -25.77 3.79 16.51
C MET A 349 -24.50 3.23 17.16
N ILE A 350 -23.70 4.10 17.76
CA ILE A 350 -22.42 3.70 18.36
C ILE A 350 -22.45 3.89 19.88
N ASP A 351 -21.89 2.93 20.61
CA ASP A 351 -21.90 2.93 22.08
C ASP A 351 -21.09 4.07 22.68
N THR A 352 -19.94 4.38 22.10
CA THR A 352 -19.04 5.46 22.56
C THR A 352 -19.63 6.86 22.47
N ALA A 353 -20.78 7.03 21.81
CA ALA A 353 -21.51 8.29 21.76
C ALA A 353 -22.33 8.58 23.03
N PHE A 354 -22.61 7.55 23.85
CA PHE A 354 -23.55 7.62 24.97
C PHE A 354 -22.93 7.10 26.28
N GLN A 355 -23.24 7.75 27.40
CA GLN A 355 -22.80 7.32 28.73
C GLN A 355 -23.40 5.96 29.13
N ASN A 356 -24.66 5.73 28.77
CA ASN A 356 -25.32 4.44 28.93
C ASN A 356 -26.11 4.07 27.67
N PHE A 357 -25.42 3.48 26.71
CA PHE A 357 -26.02 3.07 25.43
C PHE A 357 -27.30 2.25 25.59
N THR A 358 -27.32 1.29 26.53
CA THR A 358 -28.47 0.39 26.68
C THR A 358 -29.69 1.13 27.24
N GLU A 359 -29.52 1.96 28.26
CA GLU A 359 -30.64 2.69 28.87
C GLU A 359 -31.13 3.88 28.04
N THR A 360 -30.26 4.45 27.20
CA THR A 360 -30.59 5.62 26.38
C THR A 360 -31.09 5.21 24.99
N VAL A 361 -30.33 4.39 24.25
CA VAL A 361 -30.54 4.17 22.82
C VAL A 361 -31.62 3.12 22.56
N VAL A 362 -31.63 2.02 23.32
CA VAL A 362 -32.60 0.93 23.11
C VAL A 362 -34.04 1.43 23.30
N PRO A 363 -34.41 2.12 24.40
CA PRO A 363 -35.77 2.66 24.53
C PRO A 363 -36.12 3.66 23.43
N TRP A 364 -35.18 4.53 23.04
CA TRP A 364 -35.39 5.49 21.96
C TRP A 364 -35.69 4.79 20.62
N PHE A 365 -34.96 3.72 20.29
CA PHE A 365 -35.15 3.01 19.03
C PHE A 365 -36.56 2.41 18.92
N PHE A 366 -37.05 1.78 20.00
CA PHE A 366 -38.41 1.20 20.04
C PHE A 366 -39.51 2.27 20.13
N GLN A 367 -39.21 3.46 20.67
CA GLN A 367 -40.14 4.59 20.63
C GLN A 367 -40.20 5.26 19.26
N THR A 368 -39.08 5.25 18.53
CA THR A 368 -38.94 5.92 17.23
C THR A 368 -39.46 5.06 16.08
N PHE A 369 -39.30 3.74 16.17
CA PHE A 369 -39.65 2.80 15.09
C PHE A 369 -40.66 1.75 15.54
N THR A 370 -41.69 1.55 14.73
CA THR A 370 -42.71 0.52 14.99
C THR A 370 -42.16 -0.89 14.71
N ASP A 371 -42.81 -1.92 15.26
CA ASP A 371 -42.44 -3.32 15.00
C ASP A 371 -42.41 -3.67 13.51
N THR A 372 -43.38 -3.16 12.74
CA THR A 372 -43.42 -3.37 11.28
C THR A 372 -42.20 -2.76 10.61
N GLU A 373 -41.80 -1.54 10.98
CA GLU A 373 -40.63 -0.86 10.40
C GLU A 373 -39.34 -1.64 10.72
N ARG A 374 -39.15 -2.05 11.97
CA ARG A 374 -37.98 -2.83 12.44
C ARG A 374 -37.88 -4.23 11.83
N LEU A 375 -38.99 -4.78 11.34
CA LEU A 375 -39.03 -6.08 10.67
C LEU A 375 -38.94 -5.98 9.15
N SER A 376 -39.11 -4.80 8.55
CA SER A 376 -39.23 -4.66 7.09
C SER A 376 -38.15 -3.79 6.46
N TRP A 377 -37.78 -2.65 7.04
CA TRP A 377 -36.88 -1.71 6.37
C TRP A 377 -35.90 -0.97 7.28
N VAL A 378 -36.14 -0.84 8.59
CA VAL A 378 -35.16 -0.26 9.53
C VAL A 378 -34.25 -1.37 10.04
N VAL A 379 -32.95 -1.22 9.82
CA VAL A 379 -31.91 -2.12 10.33
C VAL A 379 -31.23 -1.44 11.52
N ALA A 380 -31.25 -2.07 12.69
CA ALA A 380 -30.40 -1.63 13.80
C ALA A 380 -28.95 -1.99 13.47
N ASP A 381 -28.08 -0.99 13.44
CA ASP A 381 -26.70 -1.17 12.99
C ASP A 381 -25.71 -0.69 14.06
N GLN A 382 -24.72 -1.52 14.39
CA GLN A 382 -23.70 -1.24 15.39
C GLN A 382 -22.35 -1.78 14.92
N HIS A 383 -21.31 -0.94 14.98
CA HIS A 383 -19.95 -1.39 14.68
C HIS A 383 -19.38 -2.19 15.84
N TRP A 384 -18.54 -3.17 15.51
CA TRP A 384 -17.91 -4.01 16.51
C TRP A 384 -16.44 -4.25 16.18
N TYR A 385 -15.57 -3.81 17.07
CA TYR A 385 -14.13 -3.94 16.92
C TYR A 385 -13.51 -4.39 18.23
N THR A 386 -12.55 -5.29 18.11
CA THR A 386 -11.77 -5.78 19.24
C THR A 386 -10.41 -5.12 19.34
N ALA A 387 -9.92 -4.47 18.29
CA ALA A 387 -8.61 -3.82 18.25
C ALA A 387 -8.35 -2.85 19.42
N TRP A 388 -9.42 -2.24 19.96
CA TRP A 388 -9.39 -1.28 21.07
C TRP A 388 -9.86 -1.86 22.42
N ASP A 389 -10.08 -3.18 22.53
CA ASP A 389 -10.69 -3.81 23.71
C ASP A 389 -9.72 -4.05 24.88
N ALA A 390 -8.53 -3.44 24.83
CA ALA A 390 -7.56 -3.27 25.90
C ALA A 390 -7.35 -4.49 26.82
N GLY A 391 -7.02 -5.65 26.23
CA GLY A 391 -6.74 -6.87 26.98
C GLY A 391 -7.93 -7.80 27.20
N HIS A 392 -9.13 -7.49 26.67
CA HIS A 392 -10.30 -8.36 26.85
C HIS A 392 -10.51 -9.33 25.68
N CYS A 393 -10.90 -8.88 24.49
CA CYS A 393 -11.10 -9.70 23.29
C CYS A 393 -10.11 -9.42 22.16
N ASP A 394 -9.17 -8.51 22.39
CA ASP A 394 -8.08 -8.18 21.47
C ASP A 394 -7.00 -9.27 21.46
N MET A 395 -6.10 -9.23 20.46
CA MET A 395 -4.92 -10.08 20.44
C MET A 395 -3.68 -9.27 20.07
N ARG A 396 -2.63 -9.40 20.87
CA ARG A 396 -1.40 -8.62 20.71
C ARG A 396 -0.19 -9.53 20.60
N THR A 397 0.91 -9.02 20.05
CA THR A 397 2.20 -9.71 20.15
C THR A 397 2.80 -9.63 21.55
N SER A 398 2.27 -8.73 22.39
CA SER A 398 2.65 -8.51 23.79
C SER A 398 1.67 -9.15 24.77
N GLU A 399 2.10 -9.33 26.02
CA GLU A 399 1.32 -9.98 27.10
C GLU A 399 0.14 -9.13 27.62
N ASP A 400 -0.01 -7.89 27.16
CA ASP A 400 -1.09 -6.98 27.54
C ASP A 400 -2.39 -7.19 26.74
N GLY A 401 -2.35 -8.00 25.67
CA GLY A 401 -3.55 -8.40 24.94
C GLY A 401 -4.36 -9.47 25.68
N GLY A 402 -5.65 -9.59 25.35
CA GLY A 402 -6.51 -10.63 25.89
C GLY A 402 -6.07 -12.04 25.48
N LEU A 403 -5.34 -12.12 24.37
CA LEU A 403 -4.54 -13.26 23.93
C LEU A 403 -3.25 -12.76 23.27
N THR A 404 -2.26 -13.65 23.18
CA THR A 404 -1.05 -13.42 22.39
C THR A 404 -1.18 -14.01 20.98
N CYS A 405 -0.45 -13.48 20.00
CA CYS A 405 -0.49 -13.99 18.61
C CYS A 405 0.02 -15.44 18.46
N ASP A 406 0.80 -15.95 19.42
CA ASP A 406 1.31 -17.33 19.47
C ASP A 406 0.44 -18.26 20.33
N THR A 407 -0.67 -17.74 20.90
CA THR A 407 -1.64 -18.54 21.63
C THR A 407 -2.14 -19.69 20.75
N PRO A 408 -2.29 -20.93 21.26
CA PRO A 408 -2.81 -22.04 20.47
C PRO A 408 -4.17 -21.74 19.84
N VAL A 409 -4.34 -22.10 18.56
CA VAL A 409 -5.54 -21.80 17.74
C VAL A 409 -6.85 -22.22 18.42
N GLU A 410 -6.87 -23.34 19.15
CA GLU A 410 -8.06 -23.79 19.89
C GLU A 410 -8.45 -22.89 21.07
N VAL A 411 -7.48 -22.21 21.67
CA VAL A 411 -7.73 -21.21 22.72
C VAL A 411 -8.27 -19.93 22.08
N ILE A 412 -7.67 -19.48 20.98
CA ILE A 412 -8.17 -18.34 20.18
C ILE A 412 -9.61 -18.59 19.76
N ARG A 413 -9.90 -19.77 19.22
CA ARG A 413 -11.26 -20.18 18.81
C ARG A 413 -12.28 -19.97 19.93
N ARG A 414 -12.03 -20.58 21.10
CA ARG A 414 -12.96 -20.52 22.24
C ARG A 414 -13.15 -19.10 22.76
N LYS A 415 -12.06 -18.35 22.91
CA LYS A 415 -12.10 -16.98 23.43
C LYS A 415 -12.83 -16.06 22.45
N MET A 416 -12.50 -16.11 21.16
CA MET A 416 -13.14 -15.25 20.17
C MET A 416 -14.63 -15.58 20.02
N ARG A 417 -14.98 -16.87 19.98
CA ARG A 417 -16.37 -17.30 19.98
C ARG A 417 -17.14 -16.76 21.18
N SER A 418 -16.56 -16.82 22.37
CA SER A 418 -17.18 -16.30 23.59
C SER A 418 -17.43 -14.79 23.52
N CYS A 419 -16.44 -14.02 23.05
CA CYS A 419 -16.52 -12.57 22.90
C CYS A 419 -17.59 -12.16 21.88
N ALA A 420 -17.52 -12.72 20.66
CA ALA A 420 -18.46 -12.40 19.60
C ALA A 420 -19.89 -12.82 19.95
N LYS A 421 -20.06 -13.97 20.62
CA LYS A 421 -21.37 -14.45 21.09
C LYS A 421 -21.94 -13.59 22.21
N ALA A 422 -21.11 -13.10 23.13
CA ALA A 422 -21.55 -12.20 24.19
C ALA A 422 -22.11 -10.90 23.60
N PHE A 423 -21.41 -10.32 22.63
CA PHE A 423 -21.88 -9.16 21.88
C PHE A 423 -23.18 -9.47 21.10
N SER A 424 -23.18 -10.50 20.24
CA SER A 424 -24.31 -10.77 19.34
C SER A 424 -25.58 -11.18 20.07
N SER A 425 -25.45 -11.97 21.15
CA SER A 425 -26.60 -12.34 21.99
C SER A 425 -27.20 -11.12 22.69
N LYS A 426 -26.35 -10.22 23.20
CA LYS A 426 -26.79 -8.96 23.82
C LYS A 426 -27.49 -8.10 22.78
N PHE A 427 -26.88 -7.87 21.61
CA PHE A 427 -27.43 -7.03 20.56
C PHE A 427 -28.77 -7.58 20.03
N PHE A 428 -28.85 -8.90 19.80
CA PHE A 428 -30.10 -9.59 19.45
C PHE A 428 -31.18 -9.39 20.51
N SER A 429 -30.86 -9.57 21.80
CA SER A 429 -31.83 -9.40 22.88
C SER A 429 -32.31 -7.96 23.05
N GLN A 430 -31.50 -6.98 22.64
CA GLN A 430 -31.81 -5.56 22.78
C GLN A 430 -32.68 -5.05 21.65
N PHE A 431 -32.39 -5.41 20.40
CA PHE A 431 -33.06 -4.82 19.23
C PHE A 431 -34.00 -5.78 18.52
N GLY A 432 -33.60 -7.05 18.33
CA GLY A 432 -34.29 -8.00 17.47
C GLY A 432 -34.49 -7.47 16.04
N GLY A 433 -35.43 -8.07 15.30
CA GLY A 433 -35.77 -7.61 13.94
C GLY A 433 -34.61 -7.67 12.95
N LEU A 434 -34.48 -6.66 12.10
CA LEU A 434 -33.35 -6.53 11.18
C LEU A 434 -32.14 -5.92 11.91
N MET A 435 -31.00 -6.62 11.89
CA MET A 435 -29.76 -6.17 12.53
C MET A 435 -28.55 -6.36 11.63
N ALA A 436 -27.60 -5.45 11.75
CA ALA A 436 -26.31 -5.53 11.08
C ALA A 436 -25.17 -5.06 11.99
N VAL A 437 -23.99 -5.60 11.71
CA VAL A 437 -22.70 -5.04 12.08
C VAL A 437 -22.08 -4.58 10.77
N SER A 438 -22.39 -3.35 10.36
CA SER A 438 -21.93 -2.82 9.06
C SER A 438 -20.45 -2.45 9.03
N GLU A 439 -19.77 -2.52 10.17
CA GLU A 439 -18.33 -2.53 10.25
C GLU A 439 -17.79 -3.41 11.38
N PHE A 440 -16.83 -4.26 11.01
CA PHE A 440 -15.98 -5.04 11.90
C PHE A 440 -14.73 -5.50 11.14
N SER A 441 -13.69 -5.98 11.81
CA SER A 441 -12.49 -6.45 11.11
C SER A 441 -11.83 -7.67 11.76
N ALA A 442 -10.72 -8.12 11.17
CA ALA A 442 -9.79 -9.04 11.80
C ALA A 442 -8.62 -8.30 12.48
N GLY A 443 -8.73 -6.97 12.67
CA GLY A 443 -7.73 -6.17 13.36
C GLY A 443 -7.67 -6.56 14.83
N THR A 444 -6.52 -7.10 15.25
CA THR A 444 -6.38 -7.61 16.63
C THR A 444 -5.83 -6.59 17.61
N ALA A 445 -5.24 -5.50 17.11
CA ALA A 445 -4.75 -4.36 17.88
C ALA A 445 -4.89 -3.09 17.04
N ASP A 446 -5.08 -1.95 17.71
CA ASP A 446 -5.11 -0.63 17.08
C ASP A 446 -3.71 -0.20 16.60
N GLU A 447 -2.67 -0.59 17.33
CA GLU A 447 -1.28 -0.40 16.96
C GLU A 447 -0.78 -1.52 16.04
N ALA A 448 -0.41 -1.18 14.80
CA ALA A 448 0.03 -2.15 13.79
C ALA A 448 1.22 -3.00 14.25
N ARG A 449 2.13 -2.42 15.05
CA ARG A 449 3.30 -3.13 15.59
C ARG A 449 2.95 -4.27 16.55
N PHE A 450 1.77 -4.22 17.17
CA PHE A 450 1.30 -5.23 18.12
C PHE A 450 0.24 -6.16 17.51
N ALA A 451 -0.28 -5.82 16.33
CA ALA A 451 -1.29 -6.63 15.67
C ALA A 451 -0.72 -7.96 15.16
N CYS A 452 -1.53 -9.01 15.21
CA CYS A 452 -1.17 -10.30 14.66
C CYS A 452 -1.18 -10.24 13.13
N THR A 453 -0.21 -10.89 12.48
CA THR A 453 -0.08 -10.90 11.01
C THR A 453 -0.19 -12.28 10.38
N ASP A 454 -0.33 -13.34 11.19
CA ASP A 454 -0.48 -14.70 10.69
C ASP A 454 -1.89 -14.90 10.10
N ARG A 455 -1.96 -15.09 8.78
CA ARG A 455 -3.22 -15.24 8.05
C ARG A 455 -4.07 -16.41 8.56
N SER A 456 -3.46 -17.51 8.99
CA SER A 456 -4.20 -18.67 9.47
C SER A 456 -4.89 -18.39 10.81
N VAL A 457 -4.20 -17.67 11.70
CA VAL A 457 -4.75 -17.19 12.97
C VAL A 457 -5.89 -16.20 12.72
N LEU A 458 -5.67 -15.20 11.88
CA LEU A 458 -6.68 -14.18 11.57
C LEU A 458 -7.93 -14.75 10.88
N ARG A 459 -7.78 -15.80 10.08
CA ARG A 459 -8.93 -16.50 9.49
C ARG A 459 -9.76 -17.23 10.54
N VAL A 460 -9.14 -17.88 11.52
CA VAL A 460 -9.88 -18.47 12.65
C VAL A 460 -10.55 -17.38 13.49
N TYR A 461 -9.85 -16.26 13.71
CA TYR A 461 -10.40 -15.10 14.40
C TYR A 461 -11.69 -14.60 13.72
N LEU A 462 -11.63 -14.33 12.41
CA LEU A 462 -12.78 -13.92 11.59
C LEU A 462 -13.90 -14.99 11.58
N GLN A 463 -13.54 -16.26 11.43
CA GLN A 463 -14.50 -17.37 11.40
C GLN A 463 -15.39 -17.41 12.64
N GLU A 464 -14.80 -17.25 13.82
CA GLU A 464 -15.54 -17.38 15.07
C GLU A 464 -16.43 -16.17 15.37
N GLN A 465 -16.07 -14.99 14.86
CA GLN A 465 -16.97 -13.83 14.88
C GLN A 465 -18.23 -14.11 14.05
N LEU A 466 -18.04 -14.43 12.77
CA LEU A 466 -19.13 -14.68 11.82
C LEU A 466 -20.01 -15.85 12.28
N SER A 467 -19.40 -16.94 12.71
CA SER A 467 -20.14 -18.11 13.15
C SER A 467 -20.99 -17.82 14.40
N ALA A 468 -20.62 -16.85 15.25
CA ALA A 468 -21.41 -16.42 16.42
C ALA A 468 -22.57 -15.49 16.04
N TRP A 469 -22.44 -14.78 14.93
CA TRP A 469 -23.45 -13.87 14.39
C TRP A 469 -24.49 -14.60 13.56
N ASP A 470 -24.06 -15.65 12.85
CA ASP A 470 -24.93 -16.58 12.14
C ASP A 470 -25.97 -17.23 13.07
N GLU A 471 -25.62 -17.48 14.34
CA GLU A 471 -26.56 -18.04 15.35
C GLU A 471 -27.78 -17.14 15.60
N VAL A 472 -27.65 -15.83 15.37
CA VAL A 472 -28.70 -14.84 15.62
C VAL A 472 -29.16 -14.10 14.36
N GLY A 473 -28.71 -14.56 13.17
CA GLY A 473 -29.07 -13.99 11.88
C GLY A 473 -28.54 -12.57 11.64
N LEU A 474 -27.39 -12.22 12.25
CA LEU A 474 -26.82 -10.88 12.15
C LEU A 474 -25.95 -10.73 10.90
N GLN A 475 -26.15 -9.65 10.14
CA GLN A 475 -25.37 -9.38 8.94
C GLN A 475 -24.05 -8.70 9.29
N GLY A 476 -22.90 -9.33 9.00
CA GLY A 476 -21.58 -8.71 9.17
C GLY A 476 -21.03 -8.15 7.86
N PHE A 477 -20.57 -6.88 7.84
CA PHE A 477 -19.85 -6.27 6.72
C PHE A 477 -18.40 -5.96 7.11
N PHE A 478 -17.44 -6.61 6.46
CA PHE A 478 -16.03 -6.50 6.82
C PHE A 478 -15.46 -5.12 6.47
N TRP A 479 -14.76 -4.49 7.39
CA TRP A 479 -13.96 -3.27 7.22
C TRP A 479 -12.48 -3.66 7.05
N THR A 480 -11.91 -3.62 5.85
CA THR A 480 -12.42 -3.15 4.55
C THR A 480 -12.00 -4.09 3.41
N TRP A 481 -12.38 -3.80 2.15
CA TRP A 481 -12.00 -4.63 1.01
C TRP A 481 -10.47 -4.68 0.81
N ARG A 482 -9.81 -3.53 0.64
CA ARG A 482 -8.38 -3.46 0.31
C ARG A 482 -7.69 -2.24 0.93
N MET A 483 -6.39 -2.38 1.20
CA MET A 483 -5.55 -1.34 1.84
C MET A 483 -4.14 -1.23 1.21
N PRO A 484 -4.04 -1.05 -0.12
CA PRO A 484 -2.75 -1.18 -0.83
C PRO A 484 -1.69 -0.14 -0.42
N TYR A 485 -2.10 0.95 0.23
CA TYR A 485 -1.24 2.08 0.62
C TYR A 485 -1.09 2.23 2.14
N GLY A 486 -1.57 1.26 2.92
CA GLY A 486 -1.45 1.18 4.38
C GLY A 486 -1.04 -0.24 4.77
N ARG A 487 0.07 -0.73 4.20
CA ARG A 487 0.43 -2.15 4.16
C ARG A 487 0.56 -2.80 5.53
N VAL A 488 1.01 -2.03 6.52
CA VAL A 488 1.15 -2.50 7.90
C VAL A 488 -0.19 -2.91 8.53
N PHE A 489 -1.31 -2.38 8.00
CA PHE A 489 -2.66 -2.70 8.46
C PHE A 489 -3.35 -3.79 7.63
N GLU A 490 -2.86 -4.12 6.43
CA GLU A 490 -3.47 -5.12 5.53
C GLU A 490 -3.86 -6.44 6.23
N PRO A 491 -3.04 -7.05 7.10
CA PRO A 491 -3.36 -8.36 7.67
C PRO A 491 -4.71 -8.40 8.40
N GLY A 492 -4.99 -7.39 9.24
CA GLY A 492 -6.22 -7.32 10.03
C GLY A 492 -7.37 -6.60 9.33
N TRP A 493 -7.06 -5.74 8.36
CA TRP A 493 -8.00 -4.74 7.84
C TRP A 493 -8.28 -4.85 6.34
N SER A 494 -7.66 -5.78 5.61
CA SER A 494 -7.98 -6.07 4.20
C SER A 494 -8.57 -7.47 4.02
N LEU A 495 -9.85 -7.51 3.62
CA LEU A 495 -10.51 -8.77 3.25
C LEU A 495 -9.85 -9.40 2.03
N ARG A 496 -9.45 -8.59 1.05
CA ARG A 496 -8.72 -9.05 -0.15
C ARG A 496 -7.41 -9.75 0.21
N TRP A 497 -6.68 -9.24 1.20
CA TRP A 497 -5.49 -9.90 1.73
C TRP A 497 -5.82 -11.22 2.44
N LEU A 498 -6.86 -11.26 3.28
CA LEU A 498 -7.31 -12.46 4.00
C LEU A 498 -7.82 -13.57 3.07
N ALA A 499 -8.43 -13.18 1.95
CA ALA A 499 -8.84 -14.04 0.85
C ALA A 499 -7.64 -14.51 0.00
N GLY A 500 -6.45 -13.93 0.19
CA GLY A 500 -5.26 -14.27 -0.60
C GLY A 500 -5.27 -13.71 -2.02
N LEU A 501 -6.13 -12.72 -2.29
CA LEU A 501 -6.32 -12.09 -3.61
C LEU A 501 -5.44 -10.85 -3.81
N GLU A 502 -4.68 -10.44 -2.80
CA GLU A 502 -3.71 -9.35 -2.94
C GLU A 502 -2.53 -9.84 -3.77
N VAL A 503 -2.43 -9.35 -5.01
CA VAL A 503 -1.33 -9.71 -5.92
C VAL A 503 -0.07 -9.05 -5.40
N ARG A 504 0.76 -9.81 -4.68
CA ARG A 504 2.12 -9.37 -4.41
C ARG A 504 2.84 -9.33 -5.76
N LEU A 505 3.11 -8.14 -6.27
CA LEU A 505 3.98 -7.94 -7.44
C LEU A 505 5.28 -8.74 -7.29
N GLN A 506 5.76 -8.92 -6.07
CA GLN A 506 6.89 -9.77 -5.72
C GLN A 506 6.69 -11.26 -6.01
N ALA A 507 5.47 -11.81 -5.88
CA ALA A 507 5.16 -13.18 -6.28
C ALA A 507 5.10 -13.32 -7.80
N VAL A 508 4.59 -12.31 -8.52
CA VAL A 508 4.60 -12.26 -9.98
C VAL A 508 6.03 -12.13 -10.50
N ILE A 509 6.82 -11.22 -9.93
CA ILE A 509 8.24 -11.03 -10.25
C ILE A 509 9.04 -12.28 -9.89
N SER A 510 8.83 -12.90 -8.72
CA SER A 510 9.53 -14.13 -8.33
C SER A 510 9.19 -15.30 -9.23
N SER A 511 7.91 -15.47 -9.60
CA SER A 511 7.47 -16.49 -10.56
C SER A 511 8.06 -16.24 -11.95
N SER A 512 8.04 -14.99 -12.41
CA SER A 512 8.61 -14.57 -13.70
C SER A 512 10.13 -14.74 -13.74
N LEU A 513 10.83 -14.38 -12.66
CA LEU A 513 12.28 -14.59 -12.51
C LEU A 513 12.64 -16.07 -12.43
N SER A 514 11.83 -16.89 -11.77
CA SER A 514 12.03 -18.34 -11.70
C SER A 514 11.85 -18.98 -13.08
N LEU A 515 10.83 -18.55 -13.84
CA LEU A 515 10.62 -18.95 -15.22
C LEU A 515 11.79 -18.49 -16.11
N LEU A 516 12.23 -17.24 -15.97
CA LEU A 516 13.36 -16.69 -16.72
C LEU A 516 14.65 -17.47 -16.43
N LYS A 517 14.93 -17.80 -15.16
CA LYS A 517 16.06 -18.65 -14.77
C LYS A 517 15.98 -20.04 -15.40
N ALA A 518 14.79 -20.65 -15.41
CA ALA A 518 14.58 -21.96 -16.04
C ALA A 518 14.83 -21.90 -17.56
N LEU A 519 14.33 -20.86 -18.24
CA LEU A 519 14.55 -20.62 -19.66
C LEU A 519 16.04 -20.39 -19.97
N LEU A 520 16.74 -19.58 -19.17
CA LEU A 520 18.17 -19.34 -19.32
C LEU A 520 19.00 -20.61 -19.11
N PHE A 521 18.63 -21.46 -18.14
CA PHE A 521 19.28 -22.75 -17.91
C PHE A 521 19.07 -23.71 -19.10
N GLN A 522 17.86 -23.78 -19.65
CA GLN A 522 17.59 -24.57 -20.86
C GLN A 522 18.38 -24.05 -22.06
N ALA A 523 18.44 -22.73 -22.26
CA ALA A 523 19.23 -22.13 -23.34
C ALA A 523 20.72 -22.44 -23.19
N HIS A 524 21.28 -22.37 -21.98
CA HIS A 524 22.66 -22.76 -21.69
C HIS A 524 22.91 -24.24 -21.99
N THR A 525 21.97 -25.11 -21.61
CA THR A 525 22.07 -26.56 -21.88
C THR A 525 22.05 -26.83 -23.39
N TRP A 526 21.17 -26.17 -24.13
CA TRP A 526 21.11 -26.25 -25.59
C TRP A 526 22.37 -25.74 -26.28
N LEU A 527 22.92 -24.60 -25.82
CA LEU A 527 24.19 -24.08 -26.32
C LEU A 527 25.34 -25.04 -26.00
N GLY A 528 25.36 -25.64 -24.81
CA GLY A 528 26.32 -26.67 -24.42
C GLY A 528 26.25 -27.91 -25.31
N ILE A 529 25.04 -28.43 -25.55
CA ILE A 529 24.80 -29.57 -26.46
C ILE A 529 25.20 -29.21 -27.90
N SER A 530 24.85 -28.01 -28.37
CA SER A 530 25.23 -27.54 -29.71
C SER A 530 26.74 -27.45 -29.88
N ARG A 531 27.46 -26.89 -28.89
CA ARG A 531 28.93 -26.83 -28.89
C ARG A 531 29.56 -28.23 -28.80
N LEU A 532 28.99 -29.13 -28.01
CA LEU A 532 29.42 -30.53 -27.95
C LEU A 532 29.24 -31.23 -29.29
N MET A 533 28.10 -31.05 -29.95
CA MET A 533 27.82 -31.57 -31.29
C MET A 533 28.80 -31.01 -32.34
N GLN A 534 29.09 -29.71 -32.28
CA GLN A 534 30.10 -29.09 -33.14
C GLN A 534 31.51 -29.66 -32.88
N ALA A 535 31.87 -29.90 -31.62
CA ALA A 535 33.15 -30.52 -31.25
C ALA A 535 33.26 -31.98 -31.71
N VAL A 536 32.20 -32.77 -31.56
CA VAL A 536 32.12 -34.15 -32.05
C VAL A 536 32.21 -34.19 -33.58
N HIS A 537 31.53 -33.27 -34.27
CA HIS A 537 31.62 -33.16 -35.72
C HIS A 537 33.03 -32.76 -36.19
N ALA A 538 33.66 -31.80 -35.49
CA ALA A 538 35.04 -31.40 -35.76
C ALA A 538 36.06 -32.52 -35.46
N ALA A 539 35.81 -33.37 -34.46
CA ALA A 539 36.64 -34.53 -34.15
C ALA A 539 36.44 -35.67 -35.16
N GLY A 540 35.21 -35.93 -35.59
CA GLY A 540 34.88 -36.90 -36.64
C GLY A 540 35.42 -36.50 -38.02
N ALA A 541 35.53 -35.20 -38.29
CA ALA A 541 36.19 -34.69 -39.50
C ALA A 541 37.72 -34.88 -39.49
N ARG A 542 38.35 -35.01 -38.30
CA ARG A 542 39.80 -35.23 -38.18
C ARG A 542 40.21 -36.71 -38.24
N SER A 543 39.31 -37.66 -37.99
CA SER A 543 39.65 -39.09 -38.09
C SER A 543 39.79 -39.62 -39.52
N HIS A 544 39.55 -38.78 -40.54
CA HIS A 544 39.78 -39.15 -41.94
C HIS A 544 41.06 -38.58 -42.56
N VAL A 545 41.94 -37.92 -41.80
CA VAL A 545 43.11 -37.21 -42.37
C VAL A 545 44.48 -37.70 -41.86
N GLU A 546 44.56 -38.61 -40.89
CA GLU A 546 45.84 -39.22 -40.48
C GLU A 546 45.85 -40.75 -40.66
N SER A 547 45.70 -41.17 -41.91
CA SER A 547 46.11 -42.52 -42.37
C SER A 547 47.01 -42.39 -43.60
N VAL A 548 48.09 -41.61 -43.49
CA VAL A 548 49.23 -41.66 -44.42
C VAL A 548 50.50 -41.32 -43.64
N ARG A 549 51.48 -42.24 -43.68
CA ARG A 549 52.91 -42.04 -43.36
C ARG A 549 53.29 -41.78 -41.89
N LYS A 550 53.66 -42.86 -41.19
CA LYS A 550 55.05 -43.33 -41.05
C LYS A 550 55.14 -44.36 -39.93
N GLY A 551 55.71 -45.52 -40.26
CA GLY A 551 56.26 -46.43 -39.26
C GLY A 551 57.65 -45.96 -38.84
N HIS A 552 57.99 -46.16 -37.56
CA HIS A 552 59.17 -46.89 -37.11
C HIS A 552 59.28 -46.85 -35.57
N SER A 553 59.21 -48.05 -35.00
CA SER A 553 60.00 -48.62 -33.91
C SER A 553 60.68 -47.75 -32.83
N PHE A 554 60.37 -48.16 -31.59
CA PHE A 554 61.27 -48.49 -30.46
C PHE A 554 61.68 -47.42 -29.43
N ALA A 555 61.36 -47.80 -28.18
CA ALA A 555 62.17 -47.75 -26.95
C ALA A 555 62.26 -46.46 -26.10
N SER A 556 61.54 -46.56 -24.96
CA SER A 556 62.00 -46.41 -23.56
C SER A 556 62.91 -45.25 -23.14
N GLY A 557 62.50 -44.54 -22.09
CA GLY A 557 63.40 -43.87 -21.14
C GLY A 557 62.76 -42.67 -20.45
N GLY A 558 62.47 -42.79 -19.15
CA GLY A 558 62.04 -41.67 -18.30
C GLY A 558 63.21 -40.74 -17.90
N PRO A 559 63.19 -40.16 -16.70
CA PRO A 559 62.55 -38.87 -16.42
C PRO A 559 63.53 -37.83 -15.84
N ARG A 560 63.06 -36.58 -15.68
CA ARG A 560 63.41 -35.54 -14.67
C ARG A 560 63.88 -34.20 -15.24
N GLY A 561 63.33 -33.15 -14.62
CA GLY A 561 64.07 -32.00 -14.11
C GLY A 561 64.18 -30.81 -15.05
N GLU A 562 63.54 -29.69 -14.69
CA GLU A 562 64.20 -28.57 -14.00
C GLU A 562 63.34 -27.29 -14.03
N LEU A 563 63.28 -26.63 -12.86
CA LEU A 563 62.90 -25.23 -12.69
C LEU A 563 63.98 -24.32 -13.29
N CYS A 564 63.60 -23.15 -13.84
CA CYS A 564 64.29 -21.88 -13.57
C CYS A 564 63.62 -20.63 -14.18
N LYS A 565 63.58 -19.56 -13.35
CA LYS A 565 63.74 -18.10 -13.63
C LYS A 565 62.52 -17.36 -14.26
N VAL A 566 61.79 -16.46 -13.56
CA VAL A 566 62.08 -15.17 -12.86
C VAL A 566 62.12 -13.93 -13.79
N ALA A 567 61.04 -13.14 -13.69
CA ALA A 567 60.90 -11.66 -13.72
C ALA A 567 61.10 -10.87 -15.04
N PRO A 568 60.86 -9.53 -15.05
CA PRO A 568 59.56 -8.87 -14.98
C PRO A 568 59.40 -7.79 -16.10
N LEU A 569 58.20 -7.30 -16.38
CA LEU A 569 58.08 -5.99 -17.04
C LEU A 569 56.74 -5.31 -16.72
N VAL A 570 56.86 -4.29 -15.87
CA VAL A 570 55.96 -3.16 -15.74
C VAL A 570 56.17 -2.26 -16.96
N ALA A 571 55.10 -1.86 -17.62
CA ALA A 571 55.07 -0.66 -18.45
C ALA A 571 53.67 -0.04 -18.36
N LEU A 572 53.59 1.12 -17.70
CA LEU A 572 52.52 2.09 -17.87
C LEU A 572 52.79 2.89 -19.16
N PRO A 573 51.74 3.26 -19.89
CA PRO A 573 51.64 4.62 -20.42
C PRO A 573 50.27 5.20 -19.99
N GLY A 574 50.15 6.45 -19.55
CA GLY A 574 50.77 7.66 -20.08
C GLY A 574 49.66 8.47 -20.74
N GLU A 575 49.27 9.58 -20.10
CA GLU A 575 48.34 10.59 -20.62
C GLU A 575 48.87 11.18 -21.93
N GLU A 576 48.02 11.33 -22.95
CA GLU A 576 47.76 12.61 -23.63
C GLU A 576 46.72 12.47 -24.77
N ASP A 577 45.92 13.55 -24.84
CA ASP A 577 45.21 14.18 -25.97
C ASP A 577 43.84 13.72 -26.52
N GLU A 578 42.95 14.72 -26.44
CA GLU A 578 41.66 14.91 -27.08
C GLU A 578 41.77 14.88 -28.61
N HIS A 579 40.87 14.15 -29.28
CA HIS A 579 40.00 14.62 -30.38
C HIS A 579 39.20 13.43 -30.94
N GLY A 580 38.02 13.73 -31.50
CA GLY A 580 36.89 12.81 -31.68
C GLY A 580 37.12 11.51 -32.46
N ALA A 581 36.43 10.46 -32.02
CA ALA A 581 36.11 9.27 -32.82
C ALA A 581 34.79 8.64 -32.31
N THR A 582 33.72 8.85 -33.07
CA THR A 582 32.44 8.15 -32.95
C THR A 582 32.57 6.72 -33.49
N GLY A 583 32.08 5.74 -32.71
CA GLY A 583 31.88 4.36 -33.16
C GLY A 583 33.06 3.44 -32.86
N ARG A 584 33.06 2.82 -31.67
CA ARG A 584 33.83 1.59 -31.43
C ARG A 584 32.90 0.40 -31.27
N ASP A 585 33.23 -0.59 -32.06
CA ASP A 585 32.68 -1.93 -32.11
C ASP A 585 32.85 -2.66 -30.76
N MET A 586 31.74 -2.97 -30.10
CA MET A 586 31.70 -3.60 -28.78
C MET A 586 32.21 -5.06 -28.82
N THR A 587 32.34 -5.65 -30.01
CA THR A 587 32.95 -6.97 -30.21
C THR A 587 34.44 -6.97 -29.85
N ALA A 588 35.15 -5.85 -30.01
CA ALA A 588 36.57 -5.74 -29.64
C ALA A 588 36.81 -5.68 -28.12
N VAL A 589 35.84 -5.19 -27.34
CA VAL A 589 35.94 -5.15 -25.86
C VAL A 589 35.78 -6.54 -25.27
N ILE A 590 34.84 -7.33 -25.81
CA ILE A 590 34.60 -8.73 -25.39
C ILE A 590 35.78 -9.63 -25.78
N ASP A 591 36.34 -9.45 -26.98
CA ASP A 591 37.52 -10.22 -27.41
C ASP A 591 38.78 -9.87 -26.60
N SER A 592 38.95 -8.61 -26.16
CA SER A 592 40.09 -8.23 -25.31
C SER A 592 40.02 -8.82 -23.89
N GLN A 593 38.82 -9.05 -23.35
CA GLN A 593 38.66 -9.64 -22.03
C GLN A 593 38.78 -11.18 -22.04
N PHE A 594 38.46 -11.84 -23.16
CA PHE A 594 38.60 -13.30 -23.26
C PHE A 594 40.00 -13.79 -23.66
N GLN A 595 40.88 -12.92 -24.17
CA GLN A 595 42.29 -13.27 -24.40
C GLN A 595 43.12 -13.48 -23.12
N GLN A 596 42.56 -13.20 -21.93
CA GLN A 596 43.20 -13.50 -20.63
C GLN A 596 42.80 -14.86 -20.03
N ALA A 597 42.05 -15.70 -20.76
CA ALA A 597 41.68 -17.05 -20.32
C ALA A 597 42.85 -17.99 -19.91
N PRO A 598 44.12 -17.82 -20.36
CA PRO A 598 45.22 -18.65 -19.86
C PRO A 598 45.54 -18.44 -18.37
N LEU A 599 45.11 -17.34 -17.74
CA LEU A 599 45.36 -17.10 -16.30
C LEU A 599 44.45 -17.94 -15.38
N ILE A 600 43.25 -18.31 -15.85
CA ILE A 600 42.25 -19.06 -15.08
C ILE A 600 42.70 -20.51 -14.84
N TRP A 601 43.54 -21.06 -15.72
CA TRP A 601 44.11 -22.40 -15.54
C TRP A 601 45.36 -22.43 -14.63
N ALA A 602 46.01 -21.29 -14.42
CA ALA A 602 47.19 -21.19 -13.55
C ALA A 602 46.83 -20.96 -12.06
N ILE A 603 45.71 -20.29 -11.81
CA ILE A 603 45.22 -19.97 -10.46
C ILE A 603 44.01 -20.87 -10.21
N GLY A 604 44.24 -22.10 -9.74
CA GLY A 604 43.18 -23.10 -9.59
C GLY A 604 41.92 -22.56 -8.88
N PRO A 605 40.71 -22.98 -9.30
CA PRO A 605 39.42 -22.44 -8.83
C PRO A 605 39.16 -22.65 -7.32
N SER A 606 40.01 -23.40 -6.63
CA SER A 606 39.95 -23.62 -5.19
C SER A 606 40.60 -22.50 -4.37
N THR A 607 41.36 -21.59 -4.98
CA THR A 607 42.03 -20.49 -4.27
C THR A 607 41.07 -19.34 -3.93
N THR A 608 41.32 -18.65 -2.82
CA THR A 608 40.53 -17.47 -2.42
C THR A 608 40.54 -16.38 -3.51
N LEU A 609 41.68 -16.18 -4.17
CA LEU A 609 41.79 -15.27 -5.31
C LEU A 609 40.96 -15.72 -6.52
N GLY A 610 40.96 -17.02 -6.85
CA GLY A 610 40.12 -17.58 -7.92
C GLY A 610 38.62 -17.41 -7.65
N LYS A 611 38.19 -17.52 -6.38
CA LYS A 611 36.79 -17.30 -5.97
C LYS A 611 36.38 -15.84 -6.05
N ILE A 612 37.24 -14.91 -5.61
CA ILE A 612 37.01 -13.46 -5.69
C ILE A 612 36.91 -13.03 -7.15
N PHE A 613 37.79 -13.54 -8.01
CA PHE A 613 37.80 -13.21 -9.43
C PHE A 613 36.57 -13.78 -10.16
N ALA A 614 36.17 -15.03 -9.85
CA ALA A 614 34.94 -15.62 -10.38
C ALA A 614 33.67 -14.85 -9.96
N ALA A 615 33.61 -14.37 -8.71
CA ALA A 615 32.52 -13.55 -8.22
C ALA A 615 32.46 -12.18 -8.94
N ALA A 616 33.61 -11.54 -9.16
CA ALA A 616 33.69 -10.27 -9.89
C ALA A 616 33.25 -10.41 -11.35
N VAL A 617 33.66 -11.48 -12.04
CA VAL A 617 33.25 -11.77 -13.43
C VAL A 617 31.76 -12.08 -13.49
N ALA A 618 31.21 -12.82 -12.52
CA ALA A 618 29.78 -13.11 -12.45
C ALA A 618 28.95 -11.84 -12.21
N ALA A 619 29.42 -10.94 -11.33
CA ALA A 619 28.76 -9.66 -11.06
C ALA A 619 28.77 -8.74 -12.29
N ALA A 620 29.92 -8.61 -12.97
CA ALA A 620 30.03 -7.82 -14.21
C ALA A 620 29.16 -8.39 -15.35
N SER A 621 29.08 -9.71 -15.46
CA SER A 621 28.22 -10.38 -16.45
C SER A 621 26.73 -10.18 -16.16
N LEU A 622 26.35 -10.16 -14.87
CA LEU A 622 24.97 -9.91 -14.44
C LEU A 622 24.55 -8.45 -14.72
N ASP A 623 25.42 -7.48 -14.43
CA ASP A 623 25.18 -6.07 -14.70
C ASP A 623 25.06 -5.81 -16.22
N ALA A 624 25.95 -6.37 -17.03
CA ALA A 624 25.85 -6.29 -18.49
C ALA A 624 24.55 -6.89 -19.04
N ALA A 625 24.09 -8.01 -18.48
CA ALA A 625 22.82 -8.63 -18.86
C ALA A 625 21.61 -7.78 -18.45
N GLN A 626 21.65 -7.14 -17.28
CA GLN A 626 20.60 -6.23 -16.82
C GLN A 626 20.50 -4.98 -17.70
N GLN A 627 21.64 -4.40 -18.07
CA GLN A 627 21.68 -3.24 -18.98
C GLN A 627 21.17 -3.59 -20.39
N LEU A 628 21.49 -4.78 -20.90
CA LEU A 628 20.98 -5.26 -22.18
C LEU A 628 19.46 -5.44 -22.15
N LEU A 629 18.92 -6.03 -21.06
CA LEU A 629 17.49 -6.27 -20.89
C LEU A 629 16.70 -4.95 -20.80
N ALA A 630 17.23 -3.97 -20.05
CA ALA A 630 16.61 -2.65 -19.93
C ALA A 630 16.54 -1.92 -21.28
N ARG A 631 17.58 -2.05 -22.13
CA ARG A 631 17.58 -1.50 -23.48
C ARG A 631 16.58 -2.19 -24.40
N CYS A 632 16.50 -3.52 -24.38
CA CYS A 632 15.53 -4.26 -25.21
C CYS A 632 14.07 -3.93 -24.84
N VAL A 633 13.76 -3.75 -23.56
CA VAL A 633 12.42 -3.34 -23.11
C VAL A 633 12.09 -1.91 -23.55
N ALA A 634 13.05 -0.99 -23.48
CA ALA A 634 12.86 0.37 -23.96
C ALA A 634 12.66 0.45 -25.48
N GLU A 635 13.40 -0.34 -26.26
CA GLU A 635 13.26 -0.41 -27.73
C GLU A 635 11.92 -1.02 -28.16
N GLU A 636 11.45 -2.09 -27.52
CA GLU A 636 10.12 -2.68 -27.79
C GLU A 636 8.99 -1.73 -27.40
N TYR A 637 9.12 -0.98 -26.29
CA TYR A 637 8.14 0.01 -25.87
C TYR A 637 8.02 1.18 -26.86
N LEU A 638 9.15 1.71 -27.33
CA LEU A 638 9.19 2.76 -28.35
C LEU A 638 8.59 2.29 -29.68
N LYS A 639 8.90 1.06 -30.09
CA LYS A 639 8.34 0.47 -31.29
C LYS A 639 6.83 0.26 -31.21
N LEU A 640 6.33 -0.15 -30.04
CA LEU A 640 4.89 -0.25 -29.78
C LEU A 640 4.20 1.12 -29.86
N GLN A 641 4.85 2.19 -29.39
CA GLN A 641 4.33 3.56 -29.53
C GLN A 641 4.30 4.03 -30.99
N GLU A 642 5.32 3.70 -31.78
CA GLU A 642 5.38 4.00 -33.22
C GLU A 642 4.31 3.23 -34.00
N ASP A 643 4.14 1.92 -33.72
CA ASP A 643 3.14 1.07 -34.36
C ASP A 643 1.71 1.52 -34.02
N VAL A 644 1.44 1.95 -32.78
CA VAL A 644 0.15 2.50 -32.37
C VAL A 644 -0.11 3.83 -33.07
N SER A 645 0.89 4.71 -33.20
CA SER A 645 0.75 5.99 -33.91
C SER A 645 0.47 5.80 -35.40
N ALA A 646 1.12 4.84 -36.04
CA ALA A 646 0.91 4.52 -37.45
C ALA A 646 -0.50 3.96 -37.75
N ILE A 647 -1.12 3.27 -36.79
CA ILE A 647 -2.51 2.77 -36.92
C ILE A 647 -3.52 3.93 -36.94
N PHE A 648 -3.23 5.06 -36.29
CA PHE A 648 -4.14 6.21 -36.24
C PHE A 648 -4.00 7.16 -37.43
N ASP A 649 -2.92 7.08 -38.21
CA ASP A 649 -2.70 7.93 -39.39
C ASP A 649 -3.36 7.42 -40.69
N GLU A 650 -3.87 6.17 -40.73
CA GLU A 650 -4.48 5.58 -41.94
C GLU A 650 -6.01 5.74 -42.07
N GLU A 651 -6.73 6.34 -41.10
CA GLU A 651 -8.17 6.65 -41.22
C GLU A 651 -8.45 8.13 -41.54
N GLN A 652 -9.34 8.36 -42.51
CA GLN A 652 -9.49 9.59 -43.32
C GLN A 652 -9.79 10.93 -42.60
N PRO A 653 -9.48 12.08 -43.25
CA PRO A 653 -9.41 13.39 -42.62
C PRO A 653 -10.76 14.13 -42.57
N GLY A 654 -11.27 14.37 -41.37
CA GLY A 654 -12.24 15.43 -41.09
C GLY A 654 -11.51 16.65 -40.53
N SER A 655 -11.71 17.84 -41.10
CA SER A 655 -10.98 19.07 -40.77
C SER A 655 -11.08 19.53 -39.30
N LEU A 656 -12.03 18.99 -38.53
CA LEU A 656 -12.17 19.25 -37.09
C LEU A 656 -11.17 18.44 -36.25
N ALA A 657 -10.79 17.25 -36.72
CA ALA A 657 -9.83 16.39 -36.04
C ALA A 657 -8.40 16.94 -36.15
N THR A 658 -8.05 17.58 -37.26
CA THR A 658 -6.72 18.17 -37.47
C THR A 658 -6.46 19.35 -36.53
N GLU A 659 -7.49 20.13 -36.20
CA GLU A 659 -7.37 21.28 -35.29
C GLU A 659 -7.30 20.83 -33.82
N GLN A 660 -8.11 19.84 -33.43
CA GLN A 660 -8.04 19.22 -32.09
C GLN A 660 -6.73 18.46 -31.88
N PHE A 661 -6.24 17.76 -32.90
CA PHE A 661 -4.95 17.07 -32.84
C PHE A 661 -3.78 18.04 -32.80
N GLY A 662 -3.85 19.16 -33.54
CA GLY A 662 -2.85 20.22 -33.47
C GLY A 662 -2.82 20.92 -32.10
N GLN A 663 -3.96 21.00 -31.40
CA GLN A 663 -4.00 21.48 -30.02
C GLN A 663 -3.42 20.46 -29.04
N PHE A 664 -3.74 19.17 -29.23
CA PHE A 664 -3.19 18.07 -28.44
C PHE A 664 -1.65 17.97 -28.58
N GLU A 665 -1.11 18.05 -29.79
CA GLU A 665 0.35 18.07 -30.01
C GLU A 665 1.04 19.25 -29.31
N LYS A 666 0.40 20.43 -29.29
CA LYS A 666 0.93 21.61 -28.60
C LYS A 666 0.94 21.43 -27.09
N GLU A 667 -0.14 20.88 -26.54
CA GLU A 667 -0.24 20.59 -25.10
C GLU A 667 0.79 19.51 -24.68
N LEU A 668 0.96 18.46 -25.49
CA LEU A 668 1.96 17.41 -25.25
C LEU A 668 3.40 17.94 -25.31
N LYS A 669 3.73 18.80 -26.29
CA LYS A 669 5.06 19.43 -26.39
C LYS A 669 5.34 20.36 -25.21
N LEU A 670 4.32 21.08 -24.73
CA LEU A 670 4.46 21.94 -23.55
C LEU A 670 4.68 21.12 -22.28
N GLU A 671 4.00 19.99 -22.13
CA GLU A 671 4.16 19.07 -21.00
C GLU A 671 5.56 18.43 -20.99
N GLN A 672 6.04 17.96 -22.15
CA GLN A 672 7.40 17.43 -22.30
C GLN A 672 8.49 18.48 -21.97
N GLN A 673 8.28 19.74 -22.36
CA GLN A 673 9.20 20.82 -22.03
C GLN A 673 9.23 21.10 -20.52
N GLN A 674 8.07 21.11 -19.86
CA GLN A 674 7.99 21.29 -18.40
C GLN A 674 8.67 20.13 -17.64
N GLU A 675 8.52 18.90 -18.10
CA GLU A 675 9.20 17.75 -17.50
C GLU A 675 10.73 17.82 -17.64
N GLN A 676 11.23 18.27 -18.79
CA GLN A 676 12.66 18.48 -19.01
C GLN A 676 13.23 19.57 -18.10
N GLU A 677 12.54 20.70 -17.93
CA GLU A 677 12.95 21.78 -17.03
C GLU A 677 12.99 21.31 -15.57
N GLN A 678 11.99 20.54 -15.13
CA GLN A 678 11.98 19.96 -13.77
C GLN A 678 13.07 18.88 -13.56
N ALA A 679 13.39 18.10 -14.60
CA ALA A 679 14.49 17.14 -14.53
C ALA A 679 15.85 17.84 -14.36
N GLN A 680 16.08 18.94 -15.10
CA GLN A 680 17.31 19.74 -14.97
C GLN A 680 17.43 20.39 -13.58
N GLU A 681 16.33 20.92 -13.03
CA GLU A 681 16.35 21.51 -11.68
C GLU A 681 16.68 20.47 -10.60
N ARG A 682 16.16 19.23 -10.72
CA ARG A 682 16.48 18.12 -9.82
C ARG A 682 17.96 17.74 -9.89
N GLN A 683 18.53 17.69 -11.09
CA GLN A 683 19.95 17.38 -11.28
C GLN A 683 20.84 18.44 -10.64
N GLN A 684 20.53 19.73 -10.80
CA GLN A 684 21.28 20.82 -10.16
C GLN A 684 21.24 20.77 -8.63
N LYS A 685 20.08 20.45 -8.04
CA LYS A 685 19.95 20.28 -6.58
C LYS A 685 20.77 19.09 -6.06
N GLN A 686 20.83 18.00 -6.82
CA GLN A 686 21.62 16.84 -6.46
C GLN A 686 23.14 17.12 -6.50
N GLU A 687 23.60 17.86 -7.51
CA GLU A 687 25.01 18.29 -7.60
C GLU A 687 25.42 19.25 -6.47
N GLN A 688 24.53 20.17 -6.05
CA GLN A 688 24.77 21.03 -4.89
C GLN A 688 24.88 20.25 -3.57
N SER A 689 24.01 19.25 -3.37
CA SER A 689 24.05 18.37 -2.19
C SER A 689 25.34 17.55 -2.12
N GLN A 690 25.80 17.01 -3.26
CA GLN A 690 27.06 16.26 -3.33
C GLN A 690 28.29 17.12 -3.02
N ARG A 691 28.30 18.40 -3.40
CA ARG A 691 29.38 19.35 -3.05
C ARG A 691 29.42 19.64 -1.55
N GLY A 692 28.26 19.76 -0.89
CA GLY A 692 28.16 19.93 0.57
C GLY A 692 28.71 18.73 1.35
N SER A 693 28.35 17.51 0.93
CA SER A 693 28.81 16.26 1.58
C SER A 693 30.33 16.08 1.51
N LYS A 694 30.96 16.40 0.38
CA LYS A 694 32.43 16.36 0.23
C LYS A 694 33.17 17.33 1.15
N SER A 695 32.57 18.48 1.47
CA SER A 695 33.16 19.45 2.40
C SER A 695 33.10 18.95 3.85
N GLN A 696 32.00 18.30 4.24
CA GLN A 696 31.84 17.75 5.60
C GLN A 696 32.76 16.55 5.85
N SER A 697 32.93 15.66 4.87
CA SER A 697 33.85 14.51 4.97
C SER A 697 35.31 14.95 5.22
N ARG A 698 35.78 16.04 4.58
CA ARG A 698 37.14 16.58 4.82
C ARG A 698 37.33 17.16 6.23
N ILE A 699 36.28 17.74 6.82
CA ILE A 699 36.32 18.30 8.19
C ILE A 699 36.40 17.18 9.24
N LEU A 700 35.67 16.08 9.00
CA LEU A 700 35.71 14.87 9.83
C LEU A 700 37.08 14.19 9.79
N GLU A 701 37.66 14.00 8.59
CA GLU A 701 39.00 13.40 8.44
C GLU A 701 40.08 14.21 9.18
N SER A 702 40.08 15.55 9.06
CA SER A 702 41.03 16.41 9.76
C SER A 702 40.89 16.41 11.29
N SER A 703 39.69 16.12 11.81
CA SER A 703 39.43 16.07 13.25
C SER A 703 39.88 14.72 13.84
N CYS A 704 39.70 13.63 13.09
CA CYS A 704 40.14 12.28 13.49
C CYS A 704 41.67 12.13 13.54
N GLU A 705 42.42 12.83 12.68
CA GLU A 705 43.89 12.80 12.71
C GLU A 705 44.52 13.46 13.95
N LYS A 706 43.76 14.30 14.68
CA LYS A 706 44.26 15.08 15.82
C LYS A 706 43.84 14.52 17.18
N MET A 707 42.98 13.51 17.22
CA MET A 707 42.44 12.95 18.46
C MET A 707 43.03 11.57 18.69
N ASP A 708 43.80 11.41 19.76
CA ASP A 708 44.29 10.10 20.17
C ASP A 708 43.23 9.31 20.96
N ALA A 709 43.49 8.03 21.18
CA ALA A 709 42.55 7.12 21.83
C ALA A 709 42.24 7.51 23.28
N GLU A 710 43.19 8.14 23.97
CA GLU A 710 43.01 8.61 25.35
C GLU A 710 42.08 9.84 25.38
N ALA A 711 42.26 10.77 24.45
CA ALA A 711 41.36 11.92 24.27
C ALA A 711 39.95 11.48 23.86
N ALA A 712 39.81 10.51 22.96
CA ALA A 712 38.52 9.96 22.55
C ALA A 712 37.79 9.26 23.71
N ALA A 713 38.52 8.45 24.50
CA ALA A 713 37.97 7.80 25.70
C ALA A 713 37.56 8.82 26.76
N ASN A 714 38.33 9.90 26.93
CA ASN A 714 37.99 10.98 27.87
C ASN A 714 36.74 11.76 27.45
N VAL A 715 36.52 12.00 26.16
CA VAL A 715 35.28 12.65 25.67
C VAL A 715 34.06 11.79 25.97
N VAL A 716 34.11 10.49 25.66
CA VAL A 716 33.01 9.56 25.96
C VAL A 716 32.82 9.41 27.46
N SER A 717 33.90 9.28 28.23
CA SER A 717 33.85 9.18 29.69
C SER A 717 33.26 10.43 30.34
N THR A 718 33.57 11.62 29.83
CA THR A 718 33.01 12.89 30.33
C THR A 718 31.50 12.93 30.11
N VAL A 719 31.01 12.54 28.93
CA VAL A 719 29.57 12.43 28.66
C VAL A 719 28.88 11.44 29.61
N PHE A 720 29.52 10.31 29.90
CA PHE A 720 28.98 9.32 30.84
C PHE A 720 29.03 9.78 32.30
N GLU A 721 30.11 10.44 32.75
CA GLU A 721 30.25 11.02 34.09
C GLU A 721 29.22 12.14 34.31
N GLU A 722 29.01 12.98 33.31
CA GLU A 722 28.05 14.09 33.38
C GLU A 722 26.61 13.57 33.39
N ALA A 723 26.29 12.58 32.54
CA ALA A 723 25.01 11.85 32.59
C ALA A 723 24.78 11.14 33.93
N ARG A 724 25.84 10.58 34.54
CA ARG A 724 25.80 9.93 35.85
C ARG A 724 25.59 10.94 36.98
N SER A 725 26.22 12.11 36.92
CA SER A 725 26.07 13.19 37.91
C SER A 725 24.64 13.74 37.96
N LEU A 726 23.96 13.77 36.81
CA LEU A 726 22.57 14.20 36.68
C LEU A 726 21.59 13.15 37.24
N TRP A 727 22.01 11.88 37.35
CA TRP A 727 21.22 10.75 37.83
C TRP A 727 21.80 10.15 39.14
N SER A 728 21.68 10.88 40.25
CA SER A 728 21.86 10.31 41.59
C SER A 728 20.69 9.39 41.97
N CYS A 729 20.98 8.13 42.30
CA CYS A 729 19.99 7.12 42.73
C CYS A 729 19.57 7.22 44.22
N ASN A 730 19.99 8.26 44.94
CA ASN A 730 19.62 8.48 46.34
C ASN A 730 18.37 9.35 46.45
N GLY A 731 17.21 8.80 46.09
CA GLY A 731 15.91 9.37 46.39
C GLY A 731 15.22 8.52 47.46
N ASP A 732 15.18 9.02 48.69
CA ASP A 732 14.40 8.40 49.77
C ASP A 732 12.90 8.50 49.47
N LYS A 733 12.15 7.50 49.91
CA LYS A 733 10.72 7.32 49.59
C LYS A 733 9.86 8.40 50.23
N GLY A 734 9.58 9.47 49.51
CA GLY A 734 8.49 10.37 49.87
C GLY A 734 8.57 11.75 49.25
N GLU A 735 8.27 11.89 47.96
CA GLU A 735 7.79 13.11 47.30
C GLU A 735 7.58 12.82 45.80
N ALA A 736 6.37 12.41 45.41
CA ALA A 736 6.08 11.91 44.05
C ALA A 736 5.70 13.02 43.04
N GLU A 737 5.44 14.25 43.47
CA GLU A 737 5.06 15.35 42.55
C GLU A 737 6.24 16.20 42.07
N ASP A 738 7.32 16.36 42.86
CA ASP A 738 8.50 17.12 42.43
C ASP A 738 9.46 16.31 41.55
N GLY A 739 9.36 14.98 41.55
CA GLY A 739 10.13 14.09 40.68
C GLY A 739 9.86 14.28 39.18
N LYS A 740 8.64 14.64 38.78
CA LYS A 740 8.29 14.88 37.36
C LYS A 740 8.88 16.17 36.82
N LYS A 741 8.92 17.24 37.63
CA LYS A 741 9.58 18.51 37.27
C LYS A 741 11.10 18.36 37.22
N ALA A 742 11.68 17.62 38.16
CA ALA A 742 13.11 17.31 38.15
C ALA A 742 13.51 16.44 36.95
N ALA A 743 12.69 15.45 36.57
CA ALA A 743 12.94 14.63 35.38
C ALA A 743 12.82 15.44 34.08
N SER A 744 11.82 16.32 33.96
CA SER A 744 11.66 17.20 32.79
C SER A 744 12.82 18.19 32.66
N TRP A 745 13.25 18.83 33.76
CA TRP A 745 14.40 19.75 33.75
C TRP A 745 15.72 19.04 33.38
N LYS A 746 15.92 17.81 33.86
CA LYS A 746 17.09 16.98 33.53
C LYS A 746 17.09 16.51 32.07
N LEU A 747 15.93 16.21 31.50
CA LEU A 747 15.80 15.86 30.08
C LEU A 747 16.16 17.06 29.19
N THR A 748 15.64 18.25 29.51
CA THR A 748 15.95 19.50 28.79
C THR A 748 17.44 19.84 28.85
N ARG A 749 18.12 19.60 29.98
CA ARG A 749 19.56 19.86 30.11
C ARG A 749 20.41 18.89 29.28
N MET A 750 19.98 17.63 29.15
CA MET A 750 20.60 16.66 28.24
C MET A 750 20.34 16.99 26.78
N GLU A 751 19.14 17.47 26.44
CA GLU A 751 18.81 17.99 25.11
C GLU A 751 19.63 19.25 24.77
N GLU A 752 19.92 20.13 25.74
CA GLU A 752 20.83 21.27 25.58
C GLU A 752 22.28 20.82 25.34
N LEU A 753 22.77 19.80 26.05
CA LEU A 753 24.11 19.22 25.83
C LEU A 753 24.22 18.54 24.46
N LEU A 754 23.18 17.84 24.03
CA LEU A 754 23.09 17.22 22.69
C LEU A 754 22.80 18.26 21.59
N GLY A 755 22.27 19.43 21.96
CA GLY A 755 21.99 20.58 21.10
C GLY A 755 23.18 21.52 20.91
N MET A 756 24.38 21.20 21.43
CA MET A 756 25.61 22.02 21.34
C MET A 756 26.21 22.14 19.92
N GLY A 757 25.43 21.85 18.88
CA GLY A 757 25.79 22.14 17.49
C GLY A 757 26.70 21.09 16.82
N PRO A 758 27.04 21.30 15.54
CA PRO A 758 27.73 20.32 14.70
C PRO A 758 29.10 19.88 15.24
N ASP A 759 29.74 20.69 16.09
CA ASP A 759 31.06 20.38 16.66
C ASP A 759 31.01 19.26 17.71
N PHE A 760 29.89 19.15 18.46
CA PHE A 760 29.69 18.08 19.44
C PHE A 760 29.44 16.73 18.78
N ASN A 761 28.57 16.69 17.75
CA ASN A 761 28.33 15.49 16.94
C ASN A 761 29.59 15.03 16.20
N THR A 762 30.40 15.98 15.70
CA THR A 762 31.68 15.68 15.06
C THR A 762 32.67 15.05 16.04
N SER A 763 32.70 15.52 17.29
CA SER A 763 33.60 14.99 18.33
C SER A 763 33.22 13.58 18.79
N ILE A 764 31.92 13.29 18.96
CA ILE A 764 31.46 11.93 19.29
C ILE A 764 31.71 10.95 18.14
N MET A 765 31.42 11.36 16.89
CA MET A 765 31.65 10.50 15.73
C MET A 765 33.13 10.22 15.50
N ALA A 766 34.00 11.21 15.72
CA ALA A 766 35.44 11.02 15.66
C ALA A 766 35.95 10.09 16.77
N ALA A 767 35.43 10.20 18.01
CA ALA A 767 35.77 9.28 19.09
C ALA A 767 35.33 7.83 18.80
N LEU A 768 34.11 7.64 18.27
CA LEU A 768 33.60 6.33 17.86
C LEU A 768 34.41 5.72 16.70
N GLN A 769 34.89 6.54 15.76
CA GLN A 769 35.77 6.10 14.68
C GLN A 769 37.14 5.64 15.16
N VAL A 770 37.73 6.36 16.12
CA VAL A 770 39.01 5.95 16.74
C VAL A 770 38.84 4.62 17.48
N MET A 771 37.77 4.49 18.28
CA MET A 771 37.47 3.23 18.99
C MET A 771 37.19 2.05 18.04
N ALA A 772 36.45 2.27 16.95
CA ALA A 772 36.21 1.23 15.95
C ALA A 772 37.51 0.78 15.29
N LYS A 773 38.38 1.71 14.92
CA LYS A 773 39.70 1.43 14.32
C LYS A 773 40.59 0.59 15.24
N GLU A 774 40.63 0.89 16.53
CA GLU A 774 41.39 0.09 17.51
C GLU A 774 40.84 -1.33 17.68
N ASN A 775 39.54 -1.51 17.49
CA ASN A 775 38.89 -2.82 17.53
C ASN A 775 38.81 -3.53 16.16
N SER A 776 39.58 -3.05 15.16
CA SER A 776 39.59 -3.59 13.79
C SER A 776 38.21 -3.59 13.09
N LEU A 777 37.34 -2.65 13.45
CA LEU A 777 36.06 -2.40 12.79
C LEU A 777 36.24 -1.28 11.77
N LEU A 778 35.82 -1.54 10.52
CA LEU A 778 35.87 -0.55 9.45
C LEU A 778 34.56 0.24 9.42
N LEU A 779 34.61 1.55 9.70
CA LEU A 779 33.49 2.47 9.50
C LEU A 779 33.70 3.22 8.18
N ILE A 780 32.74 3.13 7.26
CA ILE A 780 32.76 3.86 5.98
C ILE A 780 31.94 5.14 6.16
N PRO A 781 32.54 6.35 6.00
CA PRO A 781 31.81 7.58 6.28
C PRO A 781 30.78 7.89 5.18
N GLY A 782 29.50 7.67 5.47
CA GLY A 782 28.37 8.33 4.81
C GLY A 782 27.98 9.63 5.54
N ASN A 783 27.03 10.40 4.99
CA ASN A 783 26.38 11.51 5.71
C ASN A 783 25.59 10.93 6.89
N VAL A 784 26.24 10.77 8.04
CA VAL A 784 25.64 10.23 9.27
C VAL A 784 25.34 11.40 10.21
N GLN A 785 24.05 11.60 10.53
CA GLN A 785 23.62 12.57 11.54
C GLN A 785 23.01 11.83 12.73
N LEU A 786 23.31 12.26 13.96
CA LEU A 786 22.63 11.73 15.15
C LEU A 786 21.16 12.17 15.13
N GLU A 787 20.26 11.20 15.02
CA GLU A 787 18.82 11.42 14.92
C GLU A 787 18.22 11.63 16.32
N TRP A 788 18.61 10.79 17.29
CA TRP A 788 18.29 10.98 18.71
C TRP A 788 19.17 10.11 19.62
N ALA A 789 19.20 10.46 20.91
CA ALA A 789 19.83 9.70 21.98
C ALA A 789 18.82 9.41 23.09
N HIS A 790 18.79 8.19 23.62
CA HIS A 790 17.89 7.80 24.71
C HIS A 790 18.67 7.08 25.80
N VAL A 791 18.43 7.47 27.05
CA VAL A 791 19.05 6.85 28.21
C VAL A 791 18.01 6.06 28.99
N ARG A 792 18.28 4.78 29.23
CA ARG A 792 17.49 3.93 30.14
C ARG A 792 18.33 3.55 31.33
N SER A 793 17.75 3.66 32.53
CA SER A 793 18.34 3.07 33.72
C SER A 793 17.60 1.79 34.10
N TRP A 794 18.35 0.78 34.53
CA TRP A 794 17.80 -0.45 35.07
C TRP A 794 18.41 -0.71 36.44
N LYS A 795 17.55 -0.97 37.43
CA LYS A 795 17.98 -1.23 38.81
C LYS A 795 17.80 -2.71 39.10
N SER A 796 18.90 -3.41 39.36
CA SER A 796 18.90 -4.80 39.81
C SER A 796 19.66 -4.87 41.13
N GLY A 797 18.93 -4.93 42.24
CA GLY A 797 19.51 -4.89 43.58
C GLY A 797 20.17 -3.54 43.91
N ALA A 798 21.43 -3.57 44.36
CA ALA A 798 22.21 -2.39 44.75
C ALA A 798 22.91 -1.69 43.57
N GLU A 799 22.86 -2.28 42.37
CA GLU A 799 23.52 -1.75 41.18
C GLU A 799 22.51 -1.10 40.24
N CYS A 800 22.93 0.03 39.64
CA CYS A 800 22.16 0.73 38.62
C CYS A 800 22.95 0.70 37.31
N LEU A 801 22.38 0.05 36.30
CA LEU A 801 22.91 0.02 34.94
C LEU A 801 22.31 1.21 34.17
N LEU A 802 23.14 1.97 33.47
CA LEU A 802 22.71 3.04 32.56
C LEU A 802 23.05 2.61 31.13
N LEU A 803 22.03 2.54 30.27
CA LEU A 803 22.15 2.23 28.85
C LEU A 803 21.87 3.49 28.03
N LEU A 804 22.85 3.96 27.27
CA LEU A 804 22.71 5.04 26.30
C LEU A 804 22.55 4.43 24.90
N THR A 805 21.40 4.64 24.27
CA THR A 805 21.12 4.24 22.89
C THR A 805 21.23 5.46 22.00
N LEU A 806 22.08 5.39 20.98
CA LEU A 806 22.24 6.43 19.95
C LEU A 806 21.67 5.91 18.63
N ARG A 807 20.79 6.68 17.98
CA ARG A 807 20.29 6.39 16.63
C ARG A 807 20.84 7.41 15.65
N PHE A 808 21.37 6.94 14.53
CA PHE A 808 21.88 7.80 13.47
C PHE A 808 21.09 7.62 12.17
N GLN A 809 20.96 8.69 11.39
CA GLN A 809 20.32 8.72 10.07
C GLN A 809 21.41 8.76 8.97
N GLY A 810 21.41 7.78 8.06
CA GLY A 810 22.39 7.63 6.97
C GLY A 810 22.59 6.16 6.55
N ASN A 811 23.30 5.89 5.45
CA ASN A 811 23.72 4.53 5.10
C ASN A 811 24.96 4.16 5.93
N PHE A 812 24.83 3.10 6.74
CA PHE A 812 25.84 2.60 7.68
C PHE A 812 26.76 1.55 7.05
#